data_AF-A0A1G4JLR5-F1
#
_entry.id   AF-A0A1G4JLR5-F1
#
_cell.length_a   1.000
_cell.length_b   1.000
_cell.length_c   1.000
_cell.angle_alpha   90.00
_cell.angle_beta   90.00
_cell.angle_gamma   90.00
#
_symmetry.space_group_name_H-M   'P 1'
#
loop_
_entity.id
_entity.type
_entity.pdbx_description
1 polymer ?
#
loop_
_entity_poly.entity_id
_entity_poly.type
_entity_poly.pdbx_seq_one_letter_code
_entity_poly.pdbx_strand_id
1 'polypeptide(L)'
;MAEATKLKAGTNGKDVASKRALDSDSEEENFAVDGILDVEADESEEGEKDDEEDSDAEFNRLLAEEEAEEVEDMDEYSESVESGDDDMASMEDRMANFKLRTLSEASQEVRTKFSDGTPRILKPEINPVYDSDDSDVDTGNTIGNIPLSAYEEMPHIGYDINGKRIMRPAKGSALDQLLDTIDLPEGWTGLLDKNTGASLNLSQEELELIAKIQKNERTDDSVNPYEPMIDWFTRHPEATPLTAAPEPKRRFVPSKNEAKRVMKIVKAIREGRIVPPSKLKELRKEEDQETNFDLWGDSTETNDHVMHLVAPKLPPPTNDESYNPPEEYLLTPEEKEAWEKMEPSERERNFLPQKFGALRKVPGYGESVRERFERSLDLYLAPRVRKNKLNIDPESLIPELPSPKDLRPFPIRCSTIYRGHEGKIRTLSIDPSGLWLATGSDDGSVRIWEILTGREVYKVQLIDQKTGNGDHIEVVEWNPDATTGILAVAAGESIYLIVPPIFGYEIENTGKTKIEDGFGYDTFGNVRKADMNVNSNDEDDTKEANAVKKTVAQWNKPTQSQLEKDICLVITCRHTVKKLSWHRKGDYFVGVQPKSGNTSVLIHQLSKHLSQSPFKKSKGIVMDVKFHPFRPQLFVCSQRYVRIYDLAQQVLLKKLLPGARWLSAIDIHPRGDNLLASSFDKRVLWHDLDLASTPYKTLRYHEMAVRTVKFHKNLPLFCSAADDSTIHIFHAAVYDDMMKNPLLVPLKKLTGHKTVSNLGVLDAIWHPREAWLFSAGADGTARMWTS
;
A
#
# COMPACT_ATOMS: atom_id res chain seq x y z
N MET A 1 31.85 34.36 -21.28
CA MET A 1 32.51 33.14 -20.76
C MET A 1 31.44 32.44 -19.93
N ALA A 2 30.74 31.44 -20.46
CA ALA A 2 31.20 30.10 -20.88
C ALA A 2 31.47 29.21 -19.65
N GLU A 3 30.90 28.01 -19.52
CA GLU A 3 29.96 27.26 -20.40
C GLU A 3 29.11 26.29 -19.55
N ALA A 4 27.87 26.00 -19.98
CA ALA A 4 27.00 25.00 -19.35
C ALA A 4 26.16 24.27 -20.40
N THR A 5 26.54 23.04 -20.74
CA THR A 5 25.96 22.25 -21.84
C THR A 5 24.76 21.41 -21.39
N LYS A 6 23.72 21.34 -22.24
CA LYS A 6 22.53 20.49 -22.06
C LYS A 6 22.82 19.03 -22.43
N LEU A 7 22.16 18.08 -21.74
CA LEU A 7 21.60 16.80 -22.27
C LEU A 7 20.82 16.11 -21.12
N LYS A 8 19.49 16.23 -20.98
CA LYS A 8 18.37 15.54 -21.68
C LYS A 8 18.26 14.01 -21.47
N ALA A 9 17.55 13.60 -20.40
CA ALA A 9 16.62 12.43 -20.28
C ALA A 9 16.09 12.38 -18.82
N GLY A 10 14.89 11.87 -18.47
CA GLY A 10 13.76 11.43 -19.30
C GLY A 10 12.68 10.69 -18.47
N THR A 11 11.46 11.25 -18.43
CA THR A 11 10.16 10.61 -18.06
C THR A 11 9.94 9.92 -16.69
N ASN A 12 8.99 10.49 -15.95
CA ASN A 12 7.82 9.83 -15.34
C ASN A 12 7.98 8.80 -14.21
N GLY A 13 7.71 9.23 -12.98
CA GLY A 13 6.93 8.47 -12.00
C GLY A 13 5.57 9.14 -11.79
N LYS A 14 4.46 8.39 -11.89
CA LYS A 14 3.11 8.87 -11.51
C LYS A 14 2.69 8.19 -10.21
N ASP A 15 2.48 8.96 -9.16
CA ASP A 15 1.72 8.50 -8.01
C ASP A 15 0.23 8.45 -8.35
N VAL A 16 -0.44 7.34 -8.00
CA VAL A 16 -1.88 7.15 -8.19
C VAL A 16 -2.49 6.73 -6.86
N ALA A 17 -3.00 7.70 -6.11
CA ALA A 17 -3.77 7.47 -4.90
C ALA A 17 -5.23 7.10 -5.26
N SER A 18 -5.52 5.81 -5.40
CA SER A 18 -6.87 5.32 -5.66
C SER A 18 -7.67 5.10 -4.37
N LYS A 19 -8.51 6.07 -4.00
CA LYS A 19 -9.69 5.80 -3.17
C LYS A 19 -10.58 4.80 -3.93
N ARG A 20 -11.09 3.77 -3.24
CA ARG A 20 -12.25 2.97 -3.68
C ARG A 20 -13.18 2.73 -2.50
N ALA A 21 -14.46 2.72 -2.78
CA ALA A 21 -15.52 2.56 -1.78
C ALA A 21 -15.50 1.16 -1.15
N LEU A 22 -16.07 1.09 0.05
CA LEU A 22 -16.56 -0.16 0.63
C LEU A 22 -18.01 -0.31 0.17
N ASP A 23 -18.29 -1.30 -0.67
CA ASP A 23 -19.62 -1.88 -0.78
C ASP A 23 -19.79 -2.91 0.34
N SER A 24 -20.96 -2.93 0.98
CA SER A 24 -21.27 -3.82 2.09
C SER A 24 -22.70 -4.33 2.02
N ASP A 25 -22.95 -5.22 1.05
CA ASP A 25 -24.14 -6.08 1.10
C ASP A 25 -24.01 -7.06 2.26
N SER A 26 -24.97 -7.03 3.17
CA SER A 26 -25.23 -8.07 4.16
C SER A 26 -26.72 -8.38 4.15
N GLU A 27 -27.07 -9.64 3.87
CA GLU A 27 -28.43 -10.09 3.62
C GLU A 27 -29.34 -10.02 4.87
N GLU A 28 -30.66 -10.09 4.62
CA GLU A 28 -31.73 -9.83 5.58
C GLU A 28 -31.91 -10.95 6.62
N GLU A 29 -32.26 -10.59 7.86
CA GLU A 29 -33.17 -11.40 8.68
C GLU A 29 -34.30 -10.54 9.25
N ASN A 30 -35.49 -11.14 9.38
CA ASN A 30 -36.78 -10.45 9.59
C ASN A 30 -37.16 -10.32 11.07
N PHE A 31 -37.95 -9.29 11.42
CA PHE A 31 -39.07 -9.23 12.40
C PHE A 31 -39.44 -7.73 12.55
N ALA A 32 -40.53 -7.19 11.98
CA ALA A 32 -41.95 -7.34 12.36
C ALA A 32 -42.25 -6.82 13.79
N VAL A 33 -43.31 -6.03 14.07
CA VAL A 33 -44.62 -5.87 13.40
C VAL A 33 -45.09 -4.38 13.37
N ASP A 34 -46.01 -4.10 12.45
CA ASP A 34 -46.89 -2.91 12.32
C ASP A 34 -47.79 -2.62 13.56
N GLY A 35 -48.45 -1.46 13.63
CA GLY A 35 -49.45 -1.13 14.66
C GLY A 35 -49.80 0.36 14.78
N ILE A 36 -51.10 0.71 14.62
CA ILE A 36 -51.59 2.09 14.54
C ILE A 36 -52.95 2.26 15.26
N LEU A 37 -53.25 3.49 15.70
CA LEU A 37 -54.53 4.04 16.26
C LEU A 37 -54.93 3.75 17.74
N ASP A 38 -55.22 4.89 18.41
CA ASP A 38 -56.33 5.25 19.31
C ASP A 38 -56.68 4.47 20.62
N VAL A 39 -56.87 5.22 21.73
CA VAL A 39 -58.21 5.64 22.25
C VAL A 39 -58.10 6.57 23.49
N GLU A 40 -58.74 7.74 23.37
CA GLU A 40 -59.43 8.66 24.31
C GLU A 40 -59.26 8.63 25.87
N ALA A 41 -59.14 9.87 26.42
CA ALA A 41 -59.91 10.48 27.55
C ALA A 41 -59.71 10.01 29.02
N ASP A 42 -59.80 10.84 30.09
CA ASP A 42 -59.90 12.33 30.30
C ASP A 42 -59.35 12.65 31.74
N GLU A 43 -59.57 13.73 32.54
CA GLU A 43 -60.55 14.85 32.62
C GLU A 43 -59.97 16.01 33.49
N SER A 44 -60.35 17.29 33.28
CA SER A 44 -60.28 18.47 34.21
C SER A 44 -58.88 19.05 34.64
N GLU A 45 -58.68 20.35 34.90
CA GLU A 45 -59.50 21.58 34.70
C GLU A 45 -58.61 22.86 34.59
N GLU A 46 -59.21 23.93 34.04
CA GLU A 46 -58.81 25.32 33.71
C GLU A 46 -57.64 26.04 34.47
N GLY A 47 -56.94 27.03 33.88
CA GLY A 47 -57.09 27.63 32.55
C GLY A 47 -56.32 28.95 32.32
N GLU A 48 -56.78 29.69 31.29
CA GLU A 48 -56.28 30.99 30.73
C GLU A 48 -54.94 31.00 29.96
N LYS A 49 -55.00 31.65 28.79
CA LYS A 49 -54.02 31.64 27.70
C LYS A 49 -52.96 32.73 27.84
N ASP A 50 -51.82 32.52 27.16
CA ASP A 50 -51.17 33.55 26.33
C ASP A 50 -50.73 32.86 25.03
N ASP A 51 -50.77 33.58 23.90
CA ASP A 51 -50.54 33.03 22.56
C ASP A 51 -49.09 33.33 22.09
N GLU A 52 -48.23 32.31 21.95
CA GLU A 52 -46.90 32.40 21.30
C GLU A 52 -46.91 31.75 19.90
N GLU A 53 -47.45 32.47 18.93
CA GLU A 53 -47.12 32.28 17.51
C GLU A 53 -46.38 33.52 16.96
N ASP A 54 -45.79 33.35 15.78
CA ASP A 54 -45.46 34.43 14.84
C ASP A 54 -44.16 35.25 15.04
N SER A 55 -43.03 34.55 15.20
CA SER A 55 -41.69 35.12 14.94
C SER A 55 -41.44 35.48 13.46
N ASP A 56 -42.26 34.96 12.56
CA ASP A 56 -42.01 35.00 11.11
C ASP A 56 -42.75 36.16 10.42
N ALA A 57 -43.86 36.67 10.98
CA ALA A 57 -44.49 37.89 10.47
C ALA A 57 -43.68 39.16 10.72
N GLU A 58 -42.93 39.31 11.82
CA GLU A 58 -42.11 40.53 12.00
C GLU A 58 -41.02 40.65 10.93
N PHE A 59 -40.47 39.52 10.47
CA PHE A 59 -39.50 39.51 9.36
C PHE A 59 -40.16 39.83 8.01
N ASN A 60 -41.31 39.21 7.71
CA ASN A 60 -42.04 39.48 6.46
C ASN A 60 -42.64 40.90 6.41
N ARG A 61 -42.90 41.54 7.55
CA ARG A 61 -43.44 42.91 7.62
C ARG A 61 -42.39 43.97 7.30
N LEU A 62 -41.11 43.70 7.59
CA LEU A 62 -40.00 44.59 7.23
C LEU A 62 -39.72 44.57 5.72
N LEU A 63 -39.78 43.39 5.08
CA LEU A 63 -39.69 43.27 3.62
C LEU A 63 -40.86 43.98 2.91
N ALA A 64 -42.07 43.89 3.46
CA ALA A 64 -43.27 44.50 2.89
C ALA A 64 -43.38 46.04 3.03
N GLU A 65 -42.44 46.71 3.72
CA GLU A 65 -42.34 48.19 3.75
C GLU A 65 -41.19 48.76 2.88
N GLU A 66 -40.29 47.92 2.34
CA GLU A 66 -39.31 48.36 1.31
C GLU A 66 -39.79 48.09 -0.13
N GLU A 67 -40.55 47.01 -0.41
CA GLU A 67 -41.09 46.71 -1.76
C GLU A 67 -42.34 47.55 -2.15
N ALA A 68 -42.63 48.66 -1.46
CA ALA A 68 -43.92 49.35 -1.52
C ALA A 68 -43.91 50.81 -2.03
N GLU A 69 -42.80 51.34 -2.56
CA GLU A 69 -42.78 52.67 -3.22
C GLU A 69 -41.83 52.81 -4.43
N GLU A 70 -41.56 51.73 -5.19
CA GLU A 70 -40.78 51.75 -6.46
C GLU A 70 -41.52 51.15 -7.68
N VAL A 71 -42.61 51.76 -8.16
CA VAL A 71 -43.03 51.63 -9.59
C VAL A 71 -43.72 52.91 -10.11
N GLU A 72 -42.96 53.98 -10.36
CA GLU A 72 -43.36 54.99 -11.36
C GLU A 72 -42.14 55.82 -11.83
N ASP A 73 -41.46 55.38 -12.90
CA ASP A 73 -40.72 56.25 -13.84
C ASP A 73 -40.28 55.45 -15.09
N MET A 74 -40.73 55.87 -16.28
CA MET A 74 -40.31 55.33 -17.59
C MET A 74 -40.60 56.38 -18.67
N ASP A 75 -39.54 56.84 -19.35
CA ASP A 75 -39.52 57.83 -20.45
C ASP A 75 -40.03 59.26 -20.08
N GLU A 76 -39.51 60.37 -20.63
CA GLU A 76 -38.79 60.59 -21.90
C GLU A 76 -37.75 61.76 -21.81
N TYR A 77 -37.17 62.14 -22.94
CA TYR A 77 -35.97 62.97 -23.11
C TYR A 77 -36.13 64.51 -23.06
N SER A 78 -35.00 65.17 -22.79
CA SER A 78 -34.46 66.40 -23.43
C SER A 78 -34.58 67.80 -22.76
N GLU A 79 -33.39 68.33 -22.44
CA GLU A 79 -32.81 69.61 -22.90
C GLU A 79 -33.57 70.93 -22.69
N SER A 80 -33.04 71.76 -21.77
CA SER A 80 -33.06 73.23 -21.91
C SER A 80 -31.70 73.81 -21.50
N VAL A 81 -31.33 74.95 -22.10
CA VAL A 81 -29.95 75.47 -22.10
C VAL A 81 -29.96 76.96 -21.74
N GLU A 82 -29.08 77.38 -20.82
CA GLU A 82 -28.43 78.71 -20.71
C GLU A 82 -27.52 78.68 -19.46
N SER A 83 -26.18 78.56 -19.58
CA SER A 83 -25.17 79.54 -20.03
C SER A 83 -24.64 80.43 -18.90
N GLY A 84 -23.33 80.32 -18.64
CA GLY A 84 -22.60 81.14 -17.67
C GLY A 84 -21.09 80.87 -17.79
N ASP A 85 -20.42 81.58 -18.69
CA ASP A 85 -18.97 81.50 -18.88
C ASP A 85 -18.23 82.12 -17.68
N ASP A 86 -17.16 81.46 -17.20
CA ASP A 86 -15.77 81.97 -17.30
C ASP A 86 -14.80 81.08 -16.48
N ASP A 87 -13.49 81.27 -16.70
CA ASP A 87 -12.35 80.76 -15.91
C ASP A 87 -12.20 79.24 -15.68
N MET A 88 -11.60 78.53 -16.66
CA MET A 88 -10.57 77.51 -16.40
C MET A 88 -9.67 77.20 -17.62
N ALA A 89 -9.04 78.23 -18.18
CA ALA A 89 -8.08 78.06 -19.27
C ALA A 89 -6.68 77.67 -18.75
N SER A 90 -6.14 76.57 -19.28
CA SER A 90 -4.78 76.03 -19.08
C SER A 90 -4.40 75.52 -17.68
N MET A 91 -4.18 74.20 -17.60
CA MET A 91 -3.36 73.58 -16.55
C MET A 91 -2.47 72.50 -17.18
N GLU A 92 -1.18 72.80 -17.37
CA GLU A 92 -0.19 71.82 -17.85
C GLU A 92 0.37 71.01 -16.68
N ASP A 93 0.25 69.68 -16.74
CA ASP A 93 1.01 68.79 -15.84
C ASP A 93 2.45 68.64 -16.33
N ARG A 94 3.41 68.63 -15.39
CA ARG A 94 4.86 68.70 -15.66
C ARG A 94 5.60 67.38 -15.49
N MET A 95 4.93 66.25 -15.22
CA MET A 95 5.59 64.94 -15.08
C MET A 95 5.16 63.85 -16.05
N ALA A 96 4.34 64.15 -17.07
CA ALA A 96 4.09 63.23 -18.17
C ALA A 96 4.25 63.92 -19.54
N ASN A 97 5.26 63.53 -20.32
CA ASN A 97 5.50 64.06 -21.67
C ASN A 97 4.59 63.39 -22.72
N PHE A 98 3.31 63.23 -22.40
CA PHE A 98 2.30 62.60 -23.27
C PHE A 98 1.19 63.60 -23.59
N LYS A 99 1.24 64.17 -24.79
CA LYS A 99 0.27 65.18 -25.22
C LYS A 99 -1.03 64.49 -25.66
N LEU A 100 -1.96 64.37 -24.72
CA LEU A 100 -3.28 63.76 -24.94
C LEU A 100 -4.02 64.57 -26.02
N ARG A 101 -4.17 63.98 -27.21
CA ARG A 101 -4.84 64.61 -28.35
C ARG A 101 -6.34 64.48 -28.17
N THR A 102 -6.97 65.43 -27.50
CA THR A 102 -8.43 65.56 -27.48
C THR A 102 -8.94 65.79 -28.90
N LEU A 103 -9.68 64.83 -29.47
CA LEU A 103 -10.36 65.01 -30.76
C LEU A 103 -11.59 65.92 -30.58
N SER A 104 -11.33 67.22 -30.47
CA SER A 104 -12.36 68.28 -30.50
C SER A 104 -11.99 69.47 -31.39
N GLU A 105 -10.74 69.54 -31.91
CA GLU A 105 -10.48 70.27 -33.15
C GLU A 105 -10.89 69.40 -34.35
N ALA A 106 -11.92 69.85 -35.09
CA ALA A 106 -12.42 69.36 -36.40
C ALA A 106 -13.82 68.73 -36.48
N SER A 107 -14.79 69.19 -35.67
CA SER A 107 -16.18 69.32 -36.15
C SER A 107 -16.61 70.79 -36.12
N GLN A 108 -16.87 71.37 -37.30
CA GLN A 108 -17.56 72.66 -37.36
C GLN A 108 -19.04 72.41 -37.08
N GLU A 109 -19.48 72.59 -35.83
CA GLU A 109 -20.90 72.56 -35.48
C GLU A 109 -21.67 73.59 -36.32
N VAL A 110 -22.37 73.12 -37.37
CA VAL A 110 -23.11 74.02 -38.26
C VAL A 110 -24.42 74.40 -37.57
N ARG A 111 -24.31 75.41 -36.68
CA ARG A 111 -25.44 76.02 -35.97
C ARG A 111 -26.36 76.69 -36.99
N THR A 112 -27.42 75.98 -37.35
CA THR A 112 -28.50 76.48 -38.22
C THR A 112 -29.70 76.88 -37.35
N LYS A 113 -30.86 77.10 -37.96
CA LYS A 113 -32.12 77.31 -37.24
C LYS A 113 -33.14 76.25 -37.64
N PHE A 114 -34.05 75.92 -36.72
CA PHE A 114 -35.31 75.26 -37.06
C PHE A 114 -36.20 76.22 -37.87
N SER A 115 -37.30 75.72 -38.46
CA SER A 115 -38.27 76.52 -39.21
C SER A 115 -38.77 77.74 -38.44
N ASP A 116 -38.88 77.59 -37.11
CA ASP A 116 -39.55 78.52 -36.21
C ASP A 116 -38.56 79.52 -35.57
N GLY A 117 -37.28 79.48 -35.99
CA GLY A 117 -36.27 80.50 -35.71
C GLY A 117 -35.34 80.24 -34.52
N THR A 118 -35.60 79.20 -33.73
CA THR A 118 -34.72 78.68 -32.67
C THR A 118 -33.43 78.07 -33.26
N PRO A 119 -32.27 78.20 -32.58
CA PRO A 119 -31.01 77.63 -33.07
C PRO A 119 -31.02 76.10 -32.96
N ARG A 120 -30.33 75.42 -33.88
CA ARG A 120 -30.13 73.96 -33.85
C ARG A 120 -28.69 73.59 -34.18
N ILE A 121 -28.13 72.64 -33.42
CA ILE A 121 -26.83 72.04 -33.70
C ILE A 121 -27.08 70.81 -34.59
N LEU A 122 -26.57 70.85 -35.82
CA LEU A 122 -26.57 69.67 -36.69
C LEU A 122 -25.44 68.74 -36.24
N LYS A 123 -25.80 67.68 -35.50
CA LYS A 123 -24.92 66.54 -35.22
C LYS A 123 -24.62 65.79 -36.53
N PRO A 124 -23.44 65.15 -36.68
CA PRO A 124 -23.20 64.27 -37.82
C PRO A 124 -24.18 63.09 -37.81
N GLU A 125 -24.44 62.51 -38.99
CA GLU A 125 -25.25 61.29 -39.10
C GLU A 125 -24.53 60.12 -38.40
N ILE A 126 -25.29 59.32 -37.65
CA ILE A 126 -24.77 58.12 -36.98
C ILE A 126 -24.57 57.01 -38.03
N ASN A 127 -23.36 56.45 -38.09
CA ASN A 127 -23.08 55.29 -38.92
C ASN A 127 -23.43 54.02 -38.12
N PRO A 128 -24.42 53.21 -38.54
CA PRO A 128 -24.63 51.90 -37.93
C PRO A 128 -23.47 50.98 -38.32
N VAL A 129 -22.70 50.55 -37.33
CA VAL A 129 -21.57 49.64 -37.45
C VAL A 129 -21.79 48.50 -36.44
N TYR A 130 -21.51 47.27 -36.84
CA TYR A 130 -21.42 46.15 -35.89
C TYR A 130 -20.09 46.30 -35.14
N ASP A 131 -20.18 46.66 -33.86
CA ASP A 131 -19.01 46.84 -32.99
C ASP A 131 -18.48 45.47 -32.48
N SER A 132 -17.43 45.50 -31.66
CA SER A 132 -16.74 44.28 -31.20
C SER A 132 -17.52 43.41 -30.21
N ASP A 133 -18.62 43.93 -29.65
CA ASP A 133 -19.51 43.25 -28.72
C ASP A 133 -20.96 43.68 -29.04
N ASP A 134 -21.58 42.93 -29.94
CA ASP A 134 -23.00 43.02 -30.30
C ASP A 134 -23.63 41.63 -30.12
N SER A 135 -24.95 41.57 -29.93
CA SER A 135 -25.69 40.33 -29.66
C SER A 135 -25.84 39.40 -30.87
N ASP A 136 -25.36 39.82 -32.05
CA ASP A 136 -25.24 38.98 -33.25
C ASP A 136 -23.83 39.14 -33.87
N VAL A 137 -23.39 38.15 -34.62
CA VAL A 137 -22.03 38.04 -35.19
C VAL A 137 -22.15 37.79 -36.70
N ASP A 138 -21.17 38.22 -37.50
CA ASP A 138 -21.17 38.03 -38.97
C ASP A 138 -21.34 36.54 -39.36
N THR A 139 -22.59 36.17 -39.65
CA THR A 139 -23.01 34.80 -39.89
C THR A 139 -22.82 34.47 -41.36
N GLY A 140 -21.60 34.02 -41.69
CA GLY A 140 -21.22 33.60 -43.03
C GLY A 140 -22.15 32.55 -43.67
N ASN A 141 -22.98 31.84 -42.89
CA ASN A 141 -24.05 30.96 -43.35
C ASN A 141 -25.44 31.39 -42.86
N THR A 142 -26.36 31.66 -43.78
CA THR A 142 -27.67 32.30 -43.52
C THR A 142 -28.80 31.34 -43.10
N ILE A 143 -28.51 30.06 -42.82
CA ILE A 143 -29.52 29.00 -42.61
C ILE A 143 -30.35 29.11 -41.32
N GLY A 144 -29.94 29.95 -40.36
CA GLY A 144 -30.65 30.12 -39.08
C GLY A 144 -30.65 28.85 -38.22
N ASN A 145 -31.70 28.66 -37.42
CA ASN A 145 -31.81 27.54 -36.48
C ASN A 145 -32.58 26.34 -37.06
N ILE A 146 -32.03 25.72 -38.10
CA ILE A 146 -32.57 24.49 -38.72
C ILE A 146 -31.61 23.30 -38.52
N PRO A 147 -32.13 22.05 -38.43
CA PRO A 147 -31.28 20.88 -38.20
C PRO A 147 -30.36 20.59 -39.39
N LEU A 148 -29.04 20.55 -39.14
CA LEU A 148 -28.00 20.36 -40.14
C LEU A 148 -28.11 19.04 -40.94
N SER A 149 -28.90 18.08 -40.46
CA SER A 149 -29.21 16.82 -41.17
C SER A 149 -29.84 17.06 -42.55
N ALA A 150 -30.56 18.17 -42.74
CA ALA A 150 -31.06 18.59 -44.06
C ALA A 150 -29.95 18.86 -45.11
N TYR A 151 -28.68 18.93 -44.70
CA TYR A 151 -27.51 19.08 -45.58
C TYR A 151 -26.54 17.89 -45.50
N GLU A 152 -26.87 16.80 -44.80
CA GLU A 152 -25.95 15.65 -44.66
C GLU A 152 -25.61 14.99 -45.99
N GLU A 153 -26.58 14.81 -46.88
CA GLU A 153 -26.40 14.26 -48.23
C GLU A 153 -25.80 15.28 -49.23
N MET A 154 -25.68 16.55 -48.84
CA MET A 154 -25.32 17.65 -49.74
C MET A 154 -23.81 17.96 -49.71
N PRO A 155 -23.20 18.40 -50.83
CA PRO A 155 -21.80 18.84 -50.88
C PRO A 155 -21.59 20.28 -50.35
N HIS A 156 -22.65 20.95 -49.90
CA HIS A 156 -22.67 22.34 -49.43
C HIS A 156 -23.62 22.44 -48.23
N ILE A 157 -23.39 23.40 -47.35
CA ILE A 157 -24.25 23.67 -46.18
C ILE A 157 -24.78 25.10 -46.35
N GLY A 158 -26.01 25.26 -46.82
CA GLY A 158 -26.60 26.58 -46.97
C GLY A 158 -25.98 27.47 -48.05
N TYR A 159 -26.27 28.77 -47.95
CA TYR A 159 -25.95 29.81 -48.91
C TYR A 159 -25.53 31.09 -48.18
N ASP A 160 -24.65 31.88 -48.81
CA ASP A 160 -24.31 33.22 -48.31
C ASP A 160 -25.41 34.24 -48.64
N ILE A 161 -25.29 35.45 -48.07
CA ILE A 161 -26.24 36.57 -48.24
C ILE A 161 -26.44 36.95 -49.73
N ASN A 162 -25.48 36.61 -50.60
CA ASN A 162 -25.51 36.87 -52.05
C ASN A 162 -26.05 35.68 -52.87
N GLY A 163 -26.51 34.60 -52.22
CA GLY A 163 -27.09 33.42 -52.89
C GLY A 163 -26.07 32.45 -53.47
N LYS A 164 -24.79 32.51 -53.06
CA LYS A 164 -23.74 31.55 -53.47
C LYS A 164 -23.66 30.38 -52.48
N ARG A 165 -23.41 29.17 -52.98
CA ARG A 165 -23.29 27.94 -52.17
C ARG A 165 -22.04 27.93 -51.31
N ILE A 166 -22.20 27.61 -50.03
CA ILE A 166 -21.10 27.43 -49.08
C ILE A 166 -20.67 25.96 -49.12
N MET A 167 -19.61 25.67 -49.86
CA MET A 167 -19.10 24.30 -50.02
C MET A 167 -18.52 23.77 -48.71
N ARG A 168 -18.73 22.48 -48.43
CA ARG A 168 -18.10 21.83 -47.28
C ARG A 168 -16.57 21.84 -47.39
N PRO A 169 -15.83 21.99 -46.27
CA PRO A 169 -14.39 21.77 -46.26
C PRO A 169 -14.06 20.32 -46.64
N ALA A 170 -12.80 20.07 -47.01
CA ALA A 170 -12.35 18.71 -47.30
C ALA A 170 -12.51 17.83 -46.05
N LYS A 171 -13.26 16.73 -46.17
CA LYS A 171 -13.34 15.72 -45.10
C LYS A 171 -11.94 15.14 -44.89
N GLY A 172 -11.47 15.16 -43.64
CA GLY A 172 -10.22 14.52 -43.24
C GLY A 172 -10.22 13.02 -43.55
N SER A 173 -9.04 12.40 -43.51
CA SER A 173 -8.91 10.96 -43.71
C SER A 173 -9.80 10.17 -42.75
N ALA A 174 -10.22 8.96 -43.13
CA ALA A 174 -10.89 8.04 -42.22
C ALA A 174 -10.02 7.64 -41.02
N LEU A 175 -8.69 7.88 -41.11
CA LEU A 175 -7.75 7.76 -40.00
C LEU A 175 -7.82 8.96 -39.05
N ASP A 176 -7.96 10.17 -39.58
CA ASP A 176 -8.02 11.41 -38.78
C ASP A 176 -9.32 11.43 -37.96
N GLN A 177 -10.46 11.14 -38.62
CA GLN A 177 -11.77 10.98 -37.97
C GLN A 177 -11.79 9.89 -36.88
N LEU A 178 -10.93 8.88 -36.99
CA LEU A 178 -10.77 7.83 -35.99
C LEU A 178 -9.86 8.28 -34.83
N LEU A 179 -8.83 9.10 -35.10
CA LEU A 179 -8.01 9.71 -34.06
C LEU A 179 -8.83 10.70 -33.22
N ASP A 180 -9.63 11.56 -33.86
CA ASP A 180 -10.52 12.53 -33.21
C ASP A 180 -11.57 11.87 -32.29
N THR A 181 -11.83 10.56 -32.42
CA THR A 181 -12.74 9.79 -31.54
C THR A 181 -12.03 8.96 -30.46
N ILE A 182 -10.69 8.91 -30.48
CA ILE A 182 -9.86 8.26 -29.46
C ILE A 182 -9.24 9.32 -28.54
N ASP A 183 -8.55 10.30 -29.13
CA ASP A 183 -7.96 11.45 -28.45
C ASP A 183 -8.73 12.71 -28.91
N LEU A 184 -9.75 13.08 -28.15
CA LEU A 184 -10.63 14.23 -28.45
C LEU A 184 -9.82 15.55 -28.54
N PRO A 185 -10.12 16.44 -29.51
CA PRO A 185 -9.49 17.76 -29.58
C PRO A 185 -9.67 18.59 -28.29
N GLU A 186 -8.66 19.39 -27.95
CA GLU A 186 -8.54 20.07 -26.65
C GLU A 186 -9.71 21.03 -26.31
N GLY A 187 -10.35 21.60 -27.33
CA GLY A 187 -11.56 22.44 -27.20
C GLY A 187 -12.85 21.81 -27.74
N TRP A 188 -12.92 20.48 -27.90
CA TRP A 188 -14.06 19.80 -28.54
C TRP A 188 -15.38 19.98 -27.77
N THR A 189 -16.38 20.57 -28.42
CA THR A 189 -17.69 20.86 -27.80
C THR A 189 -18.77 19.80 -28.07
N GLY A 190 -18.52 18.88 -29.01
CA GLY A 190 -19.48 17.86 -29.44
C GLY A 190 -20.59 18.33 -30.41
N LEU A 191 -20.72 19.63 -30.67
CA LEU A 191 -21.59 20.14 -31.74
C LEU A 191 -20.82 20.38 -33.06
N LEU A 192 -21.57 20.48 -34.16
CA LEU A 192 -21.05 20.85 -35.47
C LEU A 192 -21.17 22.36 -35.70
N ASP A 193 -20.14 22.95 -36.29
CA ASP A 193 -20.15 24.35 -36.71
C ASP A 193 -21.16 24.59 -37.85
N LYS A 194 -21.94 25.66 -37.74
CA LYS A 194 -22.94 26.06 -38.74
C LYS A 194 -22.31 26.56 -40.04
N ASN A 195 -21.11 27.13 -39.99
CA ASN A 195 -20.45 27.73 -41.15
C ASN A 195 -19.74 26.69 -42.02
N THR A 196 -19.07 25.70 -41.42
CA THR A 196 -18.25 24.70 -42.12
C THR A 196 -18.76 23.26 -42.01
N GLY A 197 -19.49 22.91 -40.95
CA GLY A 197 -19.91 21.54 -40.67
C GLY A 197 -18.79 20.59 -40.20
N ALA A 198 -17.66 21.12 -39.76
CA ALA A 198 -16.70 20.40 -38.92
C ALA A 198 -17.18 20.37 -37.45
N SER A 199 -16.47 19.68 -36.55
CA SER A 199 -16.70 19.84 -35.11
C SER A 199 -16.35 21.27 -34.69
N LEU A 200 -17.25 21.91 -33.95
CA LEU A 200 -16.98 23.22 -33.37
C LEU A 200 -16.05 23.03 -32.17
N ASN A 201 -14.86 23.64 -32.24
CA ASN A 201 -13.86 23.61 -31.19
C ASN A 201 -13.70 25.02 -30.63
N LEU A 202 -13.67 25.15 -29.30
CA LEU A 202 -13.35 26.41 -28.62
C LEU A 202 -11.86 26.76 -28.79
N SER A 203 -11.56 28.05 -28.80
CA SER A 203 -10.20 28.57 -28.65
C SER A 203 -9.66 28.38 -27.23
N GLN A 204 -8.35 28.43 -27.07
CA GLN A 204 -7.72 28.37 -25.76
C GLN A 204 -8.13 29.55 -24.86
N GLU A 205 -8.32 30.74 -25.44
CA GLU A 205 -8.72 31.95 -24.71
C GLU A 205 -10.15 31.81 -24.14
N GLU A 206 -11.08 31.24 -24.90
CA GLU A 206 -12.44 30.91 -24.41
C GLU A 206 -12.41 29.84 -23.31
N LEU A 207 -11.59 28.79 -23.46
CA LEU A 207 -11.45 27.75 -22.44
C LEU A 207 -10.87 28.30 -21.13
N GLU A 208 -9.85 29.17 -21.21
CA GLU A 208 -9.27 29.85 -20.05
C GLU A 208 -10.26 30.85 -19.43
N LEU A 209 -11.07 31.56 -20.23
CA LEU A 209 -12.13 32.44 -19.74
C LEU A 209 -13.24 31.66 -19.00
N ILE A 210 -13.71 30.54 -19.55
CA ILE A 210 -14.68 29.65 -18.90
C ILE A 210 -14.11 29.09 -17.58
N ALA A 211 -12.83 28.67 -17.59
CA ALA A 211 -12.16 28.17 -16.40
C ALA A 211 -11.95 29.27 -15.33
N LYS A 212 -11.72 30.52 -15.73
CA LYS A 212 -11.67 31.68 -14.83
C LYS A 212 -13.05 31.90 -14.18
N ILE A 213 -14.11 31.98 -14.99
CA ILE A 213 -15.50 32.17 -14.55
C ILE A 213 -15.92 31.08 -13.54
N GLN A 214 -15.70 29.80 -13.84
CA GLN A 214 -16.11 28.68 -12.97
C GLN A 214 -15.49 28.72 -11.56
N LYS A 215 -14.35 29.38 -11.39
CA LYS A 215 -13.66 29.49 -10.10
C LYS A 215 -13.85 30.86 -9.42
N ASN A 216 -14.54 31.79 -10.08
CA ASN A 216 -14.56 33.22 -9.74
C ASN A 216 -13.15 33.86 -9.74
N GLU A 217 -12.25 33.38 -10.61
CA GLU A 217 -11.00 34.08 -10.95
C GLU A 217 -11.31 35.25 -11.92
N ARG A 218 -10.45 36.27 -11.98
CA ARG A 218 -10.71 37.47 -12.79
C ARG A 218 -10.73 37.15 -14.29
N THR A 219 -11.80 37.56 -14.96
CA THR A 219 -11.94 37.49 -16.43
C THR A 219 -10.98 38.45 -17.11
N ASP A 220 -11.16 39.76 -16.91
CA ASP A 220 -10.21 40.80 -17.31
C ASP A 220 -9.02 40.89 -16.33
N ASP A 221 -7.81 40.75 -16.85
CA ASP A 221 -6.55 40.90 -16.11
C ASP A 221 -6.09 42.37 -16.01
N SER A 222 -6.71 43.29 -16.76
CA SER A 222 -6.33 44.70 -16.83
C SER A 222 -6.73 45.51 -15.60
N VAL A 223 -7.73 45.04 -14.85
CA VAL A 223 -8.35 45.76 -13.71
C VAL A 223 -7.74 45.35 -12.37
N ASN A 224 -7.50 46.33 -11.49
CA ASN A 224 -7.04 46.08 -10.14
C ASN A 224 -8.16 46.38 -9.11
N PRO A 225 -8.93 45.38 -8.64
CA PRO A 225 -9.98 45.55 -7.62
C PRO A 225 -9.46 45.90 -6.22
N TYR A 226 -8.16 46.20 -6.07
CA TYR A 226 -7.57 46.88 -4.92
C TYR A 226 -6.98 48.24 -5.32
N GLU A 227 -7.66 48.93 -6.24
CA GLU A 227 -7.36 50.32 -6.60
C GLU A 227 -7.55 51.24 -5.39
N PRO A 228 -6.58 52.14 -5.11
CA PRO A 228 -6.71 53.07 -4.00
C PRO A 228 -7.80 54.09 -4.30
N MET A 229 -8.66 54.38 -3.32
CA MET A 229 -9.73 55.37 -3.46
C MET A 229 -9.17 56.73 -3.88
N ILE A 230 -9.51 57.19 -5.09
CA ILE A 230 -9.08 58.48 -5.61
C ILE A 230 -10.05 59.56 -5.11
N ASP A 231 -9.57 60.41 -4.22
CA ASP A 231 -10.27 61.59 -3.66
C ASP A 231 -10.51 62.70 -4.71
N TRP A 232 -11.17 62.39 -5.84
CA TRP A 232 -11.38 63.34 -6.94
C TRP A 232 -12.33 64.50 -6.57
N PHE A 233 -13.30 64.25 -5.69
CA PHE A 233 -14.26 65.24 -5.21
C PHE A 233 -13.72 66.02 -3.98
N THR A 234 -13.35 65.27 -2.94
CA THR A 234 -12.82 65.74 -1.64
C THR A 234 -11.52 66.53 -1.73
N ARG A 235 -10.77 66.42 -2.84
CA ARG A 235 -9.62 67.29 -3.18
C ARG A 235 -9.97 68.78 -3.27
N HIS A 236 -11.25 69.13 -3.49
CA HIS A 236 -11.72 70.51 -3.61
C HIS A 236 -12.47 70.92 -2.32
N PRO A 237 -11.82 71.59 -1.35
CA PRO A 237 -12.46 71.97 -0.10
C PRO A 237 -13.47 73.10 -0.30
N GLU A 238 -14.71 72.90 0.14
CA GLU A 238 -15.78 73.90 0.07
C GLU A 238 -15.50 75.10 0.97
N ALA A 239 -15.54 76.31 0.40
CA ALA A 239 -15.29 77.57 1.12
C ALA A 239 -16.52 78.08 1.91
N THR A 240 -17.71 77.54 1.64
CA THR A 240 -19.00 77.96 2.21
C THR A 240 -19.88 76.74 2.47
N PRO A 241 -20.68 76.71 3.55
CA PRO A 241 -21.59 75.60 3.80
C PRO A 241 -22.68 75.50 2.73
N LEU A 242 -22.98 74.27 2.29
CA LEU A 242 -23.96 73.92 1.25
C LEU A 242 -25.36 74.55 1.41
N THR A 243 -25.76 74.98 2.61
CA THR A 243 -27.07 75.60 2.85
C THR A 243 -26.94 76.89 3.68
N ALA A 244 -27.51 77.98 3.17
CA ALA A 244 -27.62 79.27 3.86
C ALA A 244 -28.78 79.32 4.88
N ALA A 245 -29.07 78.20 5.55
CA ALA A 245 -30.24 78.07 6.43
C ALA A 245 -30.06 78.87 7.74
N PRO A 246 -30.99 79.77 8.12
CA PRO A 246 -30.82 80.63 9.29
C PRO A 246 -30.90 79.85 10.60
N GLU A 247 -29.94 80.09 11.51
CA GLU A 247 -29.78 79.29 12.74
C GLU A 247 -31.00 79.35 13.69
N PRO A 248 -31.63 78.21 14.02
CA PRO A 248 -32.74 78.19 14.98
C PRO A 248 -32.30 78.55 16.40
N LYS A 249 -33.07 79.41 17.09
CA LYS A 249 -32.78 79.91 18.46
C LYS A 249 -32.45 78.83 19.52
N ARG A 250 -32.82 77.56 19.29
CA ARG A 250 -32.41 76.40 20.11
C ARG A 250 -30.90 76.07 20.06
N ARG A 251 -30.12 76.67 19.16
CA ARG A 251 -28.64 76.60 19.15
C ARG A 251 -28.00 77.53 20.20
N PHE A 252 -28.67 78.64 20.56
CA PHE A 252 -28.15 79.66 21.48
C PHE A 252 -28.78 79.66 22.88
N VAL A 253 -29.98 79.07 23.02
CA VAL A 253 -30.73 78.99 24.28
C VAL A 253 -30.61 77.57 24.85
N PRO A 254 -30.40 77.38 26.17
CA PRO A 254 -30.32 76.06 26.80
C PRO A 254 -31.43 75.11 26.39
N SER A 255 -31.07 73.83 26.20
CA SER A 255 -31.93 72.86 25.52
C SER A 255 -33.21 72.55 26.29
N LYS A 256 -34.36 72.90 25.70
CA LYS A 256 -35.69 72.55 26.27
C LYS A 256 -35.91 71.03 26.30
N ASN A 257 -35.25 70.27 25.45
CA ASN A 257 -35.33 68.80 25.45
C ASN A 257 -34.47 68.20 26.56
N GLU A 258 -33.31 68.79 26.85
CA GLU A 258 -32.50 68.48 28.03
C GLU A 258 -33.26 68.80 29.32
N ALA A 259 -33.85 70.00 29.43
CA ALA A 259 -34.68 70.36 30.58
C ALA A 259 -35.85 69.38 30.81
N LYS A 260 -36.54 68.95 29.75
CA LYS A 260 -37.55 67.87 29.83
C LYS A 260 -36.95 66.53 30.29
N ARG A 261 -35.77 66.14 29.77
CA ARG A 261 -35.07 64.90 30.16
C ARG A 261 -34.61 64.94 31.62
N VAL A 262 -34.03 66.05 32.08
CA VAL A 262 -33.67 66.30 33.48
C VAL A 262 -34.90 66.19 34.37
N MET A 263 -36.04 66.80 34.01
CA MET A 263 -37.27 66.67 34.80
C MET A 263 -37.84 65.23 34.81
N LYS A 264 -37.72 64.46 33.71
CA LYS A 264 -38.06 63.02 33.68
C LYS A 264 -37.16 62.22 34.62
N ILE A 265 -35.85 62.47 34.60
CA ILE A 265 -34.87 61.81 35.49
C ILE A 265 -35.10 62.20 36.95
N VAL A 266 -35.32 63.47 37.27
CA VAL A 266 -35.65 63.95 38.63
C VAL A 266 -36.94 63.32 39.14
N LYS A 267 -37.96 63.13 38.29
CA LYS A 267 -39.16 62.35 38.66
C LYS A 267 -38.79 60.89 38.97
N ALA A 268 -38.05 60.22 38.09
CA ALA A 268 -37.66 58.82 38.28
C ALA A 268 -36.73 58.58 39.50
N ILE A 269 -35.88 59.55 39.87
CA ILE A 269 -35.07 59.52 41.10
C ILE A 269 -35.95 59.65 42.35
N ARG A 270 -36.95 60.56 42.35
CA ARG A 270 -37.94 60.67 43.46
C ARG A 270 -38.79 59.41 43.59
N GLU A 271 -39.10 58.75 42.48
CA GLU A 271 -39.82 57.48 42.41
C GLU A 271 -38.91 56.26 42.64
N GLY A 272 -37.65 56.46 43.04
CA GLY A 272 -36.69 55.40 43.39
C GLY A 272 -36.12 54.57 42.23
N ARG A 273 -36.70 54.66 41.02
CA ARG A 273 -36.31 53.83 39.85
C ARG A 273 -34.98 54.19 39.22
N ILE A 274 -34.38 55.34 39.57
CA ILE A 274 -33.01 55.71 39.18
C ILE A 274 -32.21 56.01 40.45
N VAL A 275 -31.18 55.21 40.71
CA VAL A 275 -30.24 55.42 41.80
C VAL A 275 -29.30 56.59 41.46
N PRO A 276 -29.08 57.56 42.38
CA PRO A 276 -28.15 58.66 42.14
C PRO A 276 -26.71 58.21 41.84
N PRO A 277 -25.93 58.94 41.01
CA PRO A 277 -24.58 58.56 40.63
C PRO A 277 -23.55 58.60 41.77
N SER A 278 -23.89 59.18 42.93
CA SER A 278 -23.12 59.02 44.17
C SER A 278 -23.25 57.60 44.71
N LYS A 279 -24.47 57.11 44.89
CA LYS A 279 -24.75 55.74 45.35
C LYS A 279 -24.27 54.66 44.39
N LEU A 280 -24.32 54.91 43.08
CA LEU A 280 -23.71 53.99 42.08
C LEU A 280 -22.18 53.91 42.21
N LYS A 281 -21.50 54.91 42.80
CA LYS A 281 -20.06 54.85 43.14
C LYS A 281 -19.78 54.24 44.53
N GLU A 282 -20.82 53.99 45.31
CA GLU A 282 -20.76 53.24 46.57
C GLU A 282 -20.96 51.76 46.24
N LEU A 283 -22.05 51.42 45.53
CA LEU A 283 -22.32 50.06 45.01
C LEU A 283 -21.15 49.47 44.19
N ARG A 284 -20.52 50.24 43.29
CA ARG A 284 -19.33 49.76 42.54
C ARG A 284 -18.12 49.41 43.39
N LYS A 285 -18.00 49.95 44.61
CA LYS A 285 -16.96 49.56 45.57
C LYS A 285 -17.35 48.35 46.40
N GLU A 286 -18.63 47.98 46.38
CA GLU A 286 -19.14 46.74 46.94
C GLU A 286 -18.98 45.62 45.89
N GLU A 287 -19.25 45.88 44.61
CA GLU A 287 -18.86 45.03 43.46
C GLU A 287 -17.35 44.68 43.47
N ASP A 288 -16.46 45.67 43.71
CA ASP A 288 -15.01 45.42 43.88
C ASP A 288 -14.72 44.41 45.02
N GLN A 289 -15.52 44.39 46.08
CA GLN A 289 -15.38 43.48 47.23
C GLN A 289 -15.97 42.09 46.95
N GLU A 290 -17.05 42.01 46.16
CA GLU A 290 -17.64 40.73 45.69
C GLU A 290 -16.67 39.89 44.86
N THR A 291 -15.56 40.47 44.37
CA THR A 291 -14.49 39.69 43.69
C THR A 291 -13.61 38.85 44.65
N ASN A 292 -13.67 39.08 45.97
CA ASN A 292 -12.82 38.43 46.97
C ASN A 292 -13.58 37.38 47.79
N PHE A 293 -14.05 36.32 47.14
CA PHE A 293 -14.59 35.13 47.81
C PHE A 293 -13.72 33.89 47.53
N ASP A 294 -13.77 32.91 48.42
CA ASP A 294 -13.17 31.59 48.17
C ASP A 294 -14.08 30.76 47.26
N LEU A 295 -13.54 30.33 46.13
CA LEU A 295 -14.23 29.51 45.14
C LEU A 295 -14.25 28.01 45.52
N TRP A 296 -13.34 27.57 46.39
CA TRP A 296 -13.11 26.15 46.67
C TRP A 296 -13.70 25.68 48.00
N GLY A 297 -13.55 26.44 49.10
CA GLY A 297 -14.08 26.06 50.41
C GLY A 297 -13.66 24.64 50.82
N ASP A 298 -14.64 23.81 51.21
CA ASP A 298 -14.44 22.40 51.58
C ASP A 298 -14.64 21.41 50.41
N SER A 299 -14.40 21.82 49.14
CA SER A 299 -14.64 20.96 47.98
C SER A 299 -13.70 19.75 47.91
N THR A 300 -14.26 18.53 47.96
CA THR A 300 -13.52 17.25 47.86
C THR A 300 -13.63 16.56 46.48
N GLU A 301 -14.31 17.18 45.53
CA GLU A 301 -14.63 16.56 44.23
C GLU A 301 -13.48 16.66 43.21
N THR A 302 -12.93 15.50 42.82
CA THR A 302 -11.96 15.40 41.72
C THR A 302 -12.67 15.23 40.38
N ASN A 303 -12.62 16.26 39.52
CA ASN A 303 -13.26 16.25 38.20
C ASN A 303 -12.47 15.45 37.14
N ASP A 304 -12.10 14.20 37.47
CA ASP A 304 -11.32 13.27 36.65
C ASP A 304 -12.20 12.59 35.57
N HIS A 305 -12.95 13.39 34.81
CA HIS A 305 -13.85 12.88 33.78
C HIS A 305 -13.06 12.35 32.57
N VAL A 306 -13.56 11.28 31.92
CA VAL A 306 -12.81 10.50 30.91
C VAL A 306 -12.31 11.34 29.71
N MET A 307 -13.01 12.44 29.41
CA MET A 307 -12.71 13.43 28.37
C MET A 307 -11.59 14.41 28.75
N HIS A 308 -11.42 14.73 30.05
CA HIS A 308 -10.41 15.67 30.53
C HIS A 308 -9.11 14.97 30.91
N LEU A 309 -8.34 14.57 29.90
CA LEU A 309 -6.99 14.01 30.11
C LEU A 309 -6.03 15.12 30.60
N VAL A 310 -5.88 15.23 31.92
CA VAL A 310 -4.97 16.16 32.59
C VAL A 310 -3.53 15.94 32.12
N ALA A 311 -2.84 17.02 31.73
CA ALA A 311 -1.46 16.93 31.27
C ALA A 311 -0.52 16.48 32.41
N PRO A 312 0.51 15.65 32.13
CA PRO A 312 1.44 15.20 33.16
C PRO A 312 2.16 16.40 33.80
N LYS A 313 2.23 16.38 35.13
CA LYS A 313 3.09 17.27 35.92
C LYS A 313 4.55 16.98 35.56
N LEU A 314 5.40 18.01 35.55
CA LEU A 314 6.84 17.80 35.36
C LEU A 314 7.37 16.95 36.54
N PRO A 315 8.39 16.08 36.31
CA PRO A 315 9.06 15.41 37.41
C PRO A 315 9.72 16.43 38.36
N PRO A 316 9.93 16.07 39.64
CA PRO A 316 10.77 16.88 40.52
C PRO A 316 12.23 16.89 40.02
N PRO A 317 12.97 18.01 40.18
CA PRO A 317 14.38 18.10 39.79
C PRO A 317 15.24 16.96 40.33
N THR A 318 16.00 16.33 39.43
CA THR A 318 16.90 15.20 39.75
C THR A 318 18.33 15.67 40.04
N ASN A 319 19.18 14.75 40.51
CA ASN A 319 20.52 15.09 41.01
C ASN A 319 21.50 15.58 39.92
N ASP A 320 21.17 15.34 38.64
CA ASP A 320 21.88 15.83 37.46
C ASP A 320 21.53 17.29 37.08
N GLU A 321 20.35 17.77 37.44
CA GLU A 321 19.98 19.20 37.39
C GLU A 321 20.65 20.02 38.51
N SER A 322 21.28 19.38 39.49
CA SER A 322 21.94 20.07 40.59
C SER A 322 23.16 20.87 40.11
N TYR A 323 23.44 22.01 40.75
CA TYR A 323 24.60 22.85 40.40
C TYR A 323 25.96 22.23 40.73
N ASN A 324 25.98 21.10 41.44
CA ASN A 324 27.20 20.39 41.85
C ASN A 324 26.93 18.88 41.81
N PRO A 325 26.73 18.30 40.61
CA PRO A 325 26.38 16.90 40.48
C PRO A 325 27.58 16.00 40.79
N PRO A 326 27.34 14.71 41.12
CA PRO A 326 28.36 13.68 41.06
C PRO A 326 29.06 13.67 39.69
N GLU A 327 30.34 13.37 39.66
CA GLU A 327 31.14 13.44 38.41
C GLU A 327 30.74 12.39 37.36
N GLU A 328 30.03 11.34 37.76
CA GLU A 328 29.36 10.36 36.88
C GLU A 328 28.33 10.99 35.92
N TYR A 329 27.78 12.17 36.25
CA TYR A 329 26.83 12.89 35.39
C TYR A 329 27.48 13.90 34.43
N LEU A 330 28.79 14.16 34.56
CA LEU A 330 29.49 15.10 33.68
C LEU A 330 29.89 14.39 32.38
N LEU A 331 29.26 14.80 31.27
CA LEU A 331 29.58 14.29 29.94
C LEU A 331 31.07 14.46 29.62
N THR A 332 31.65 13.45 28.98
CA THR A 332 32.97 13.54 28.37
C THR A 332 32.99 14.59 27.24
N PRO A 333 34.17 15.10 26.84
CA PRO A 333 34.27 16.04 25.73
C PRO A 333 33.68 15.51 24.41
N GLU A 334 33.79 14.20 24.16
CA GLU A 334 33.28 13.53 22.96
C GLU A 334 31.75 13.44 22.97
N GLU A 335 31.15 13.03 24.09
CA GLU A 335 29.69 13.03 24.28
C GLU A 335 29.10 14.45 24.23
N LYS A 336 29.83 15.44 24.74
CA LYS A 336 29.43 16.85 24.64
C LYS A 336 29.39 17.30 23.18
N GLU A 337 30.41 16.99 22.37
CA GLU A 337 30.42 17.33 20.95
C GLU A 337 29.30 16.61 20.18
N ALA A 338 28.96 15.37 20.59
CA ALA A 338 27.81 14.65 20.05
C ALA A 338 26.47 15.31 20.45
N TRP A 339 26.32 15.76 21.70
CA TRP A 339 25.11 16.47 22.18
C TRP A 339 24.92 17.83 21.48
N GLU A 340 25.99 18.59 21.27
CA GLU A 340 25.93 19.86 20.53
C GLU A 340 25.56 19.65 19.04
N LYS A 341 25.87 18.47 18.45
CA LYS A 341 25.48 18.09 17.08
C LYS A 341 24.04 17.55 16.95
N MET A 342 23.43 17.03 18.02
CA MET A 342 22.04 16.55 17.97
C MET A 342 21.05 17.74 17.93
N GLU A 343 19.98 17.60 17.15
CA GLU A 343 18.93 18.62 17.09
C GLU A 343 18.20 18.76 18.43
N PRO A 344 17.80 19.99 18.86
CA PRO A 344 17.25 20.21 20.20
C PRO A 344 16.08 19.30 20.59
N SER A 345 15.21 18.94 19.64
CA SER A 345 14.04 18.07 19.85
C SER A 345 14.34 16.58 19.97
N GLU A 346 15.55 16.13 19.61
CA GLU A 346 15.97 14.72 19.71
C GLU A 346 16.83 14.44 20.95
N ARG A 347 17.21 15.49 21.71
CA ARG A 347 18.08 15.36 22.89
C ARG A 347 17.33 14.73 24.07
N GLU A 348 17.98 13.79 24.75
CA GLU A 348 17.46 13.19 26.00
C GLU A 348 17.40 14.21 27.17
N ARG A 349 18.20 15.28 27.10
CA ARG A 349 18.23 16.38 28.07
C ARG A 349 18.31 17.71 27.35
N ASN A 350 17.47 18.67 27.77
CA ASN A 350 17.48 20.05 27.27
C ASN A 350 18.74 20.82 27.70
N PHE A 351 19.27 20.51 28.88
CA PHE A 351 20.44 21.15 29.48
C PHE A 351 21.69 20.25 29.42
N LEU A 352 22.87 20.89 29.46
CA LEU A 352 24.15 20.21 29.68
C LEU A 352 24.49 20.25 31.20
N PRO A 353 24.69 19.10 31.88
CA PRO A 353 25.06 19.08 33.30
C PRO A 353 26.45 19.70 33.53
N GLN A 354 26.56 20.59 34.52
CA GLN A 354 27.78 21.37 34.82
C GLN A 354 28.01 21.49 36.34
N LYS A 355 29.28 21.43 36.76
CA LYS A 355 29.68 21.39 38.18
C LYS A 355 30.30 22.71 38.65
N PHE A 356 29.56 23.45 39.46
CA PHE A 356 29.96 24.72 40.03
C PHE A 356 30.32 24.57 41.51
N GLY A 357 31.61 24.69 41.85
CA GLY A 357 32.11 24.55 43.23
C GLY A 357 31.66 25.62 44.25
N ALA A 358 30.66 26.44 43.93
CA ALA A 358 29.94 27.33 44.87
C ALA A 358 28.68 27.89 44.20
N LEU A 359 27.56 28.01 44.93
CA LEU A 359 26.29 28.55 44.42
C LEU A 359 26.43 29.93 43.74
N ARG A 360 27.30 30.81 44.26
CA ARG A 360 27.60 32.13 43.66
C ARG A 360 28.29 32.10 42.29
N LYS A 361 28.66 30.92 41.78
CA LYS A 361 29.22 30.72 40.43
C LYS A 361 28.20 30.19 39.43
N VAL A 362 26.98 29.88 39.86
CA VAL A 362 25.94 29.35 38.99
C VAL A 362 25.46 30.48 38.04
N PRO A 363 25.51 30.29 36.72
CA PRO A 363 25.05 31.28 35.76
C PRO A 363 23.51 31.35 35.73
N GLY A 364 22.95 32.45 35.22
CA GLY A 364 21.55 32.48 34.84
C GLY A 364 21.30 31.53 33.66
N TYR A 365 20.37 30.58 33.81
CA TYR A 365 20.07 29.60 32.77
C TYR A 365 19.24 30.22 31.64
N GLY A 366 19.88 30.50 30.50
CA GLY A 366 19.28 31.24 29.38
C GLY A 366 18.10 30.55 28.70
N GLU A 367 18.08 29.22 28.68
CA GLU A 367 17.04 28.43 28.01
C GLU A 367 15.79 28.23 28.90
N SER A 368 15.81 28.68 30.16
CA SER A 368 14.65 28.61 31.07
C SER A 368 13.36 29.23 30.50
N VAL A 369 13.44 30.30 29.71
CA VAL A 369 12.28 30.91 29.04
C VAL A 369 11.78 30.04 27.88
N ARG A 370 12.72 29.41 27.16
CA ARG A 370 12.45 28.51 26.02
C ARG A 370 11.70 27.26 26.49
N GLU A 371 12.19 26.60 27.53
CA GLU A 371 11.52 25.42 28.13
C GLU A 371 10.11 25.73 28.63
N ARG A 372 9.89 26.89 29.25
CA ARG A 372 8.56 27.26 29.76
C ARG A 372 7.58 27.61 28.64
N PHE A 373 8.09 28.22 27.57
CA PHE A 373 7.31 28.45 26.35
C PHE A 373 6.95 27.14 25.66
N GLU A 374 7.93 26.25 25.42
CA GLU A 374 7.71 24.92 24.82
C GLU A 374 6.76 24.07 25.68
N ARG A 375 6.91 24.06 27.00
CA ARG A 375 5.96 23.39 27.90
C ARG A 375 4.54 23.96 27.79
N SER A 376 4.37 25.24 27.45
CA SER A 376 3.04 25.83 27.16
C SER A 376 2.50 25.41 25.79
N LEU A 377 3.35 25.27 24.78
CA LEU A 377 2.97 24.66 23.49
C LEU A 377 2.51 23.20 23.70
N ASP A 378 3.25 22.41 24.48
CA ASP A 378 2.87 21.03 24.87
C ASP A 378 1.53 20.94 25.63
N LEU A 379 1.10 22.03 26.28
CA LEU A 379 -0.19 22.04 26.97
C LEU A 379 -1.36 22.22 26.00
N TYR A 380 -1.20 22.93 24.88
CA TYR A 380 -2.31 23.28 23.98
C TYR A 380 -2.24 22.64 22.58
N LEU A 381 -1.05 22.41 22.01
CA LEU A 381 -0.87 21.80 20.69
C LEU A 381 -0.72 20.28 20.73
N ALA A 382 -0.05 19.73 21.75
CA ALA A 382 0.32 18.31 21.75
C ALA A 382 -0.92 17.40 22.00
N PRO A 383 -1.22 16.44 21.09
CA PRO A 383 -2.39 15.58 21.24
C PRO A 383 -2.21 14.61 22.42
N ARG A 384 -3.11 14.70 23.40
CA ARG A 384 -3.03 13.92 24.65
C ARG A 384 -3.61 12.53 24.46
N VAL A 385 -2.79 11.48 24.63
CA VAL A 385 -3.19 10.07 24.43
C VAL A 385 -2.93 9.25 25.69
N ARG A 386 -3.94 8.55 26.19
CA ARG A 386 -3.84 7.61 27.32
C ARG A 386 -3.06 6.35 26.88
N LYS A 387 -1.77 6.27 27.22
CA LYS A 387 -0.93 5.09 26.94
C LYS A 387 -0.73 4.23 28.20
N ASN A 388 -1.08 2.95 28.11
CA ASN A 388 -0.80 1.97 29.16
C ASN A 388 0.66 1.53 29.06
N LYS A 389 1.55 2.09 29.91
CA LYS A 389 2.95 1.66 29.97
C LYS A 389 3.04 0.28 30.65
N LEU A 390 3.55 -0.71 29.93
CA LEU A 390 3.75 -2.07 30.44
C LEU A 390 4.97 -2.10 31.37
N ASN A 391 4.74 -1.82 32.66
CA ASN A 391 5.72 -2.02 33.72
C ASN A 391 5.72 -3.52 34.12
N ILE A 392 6.28 -4.36 33.25
CA ILE A 392 6.29 -5.83 33.36
C ILE A 392 7.72 -6.33 33.21
N ASP A 393 8.14 -7.27 34.06
CA ASP A 393 9.49 -7.84 34.00
C ASP A 393 9.69 -8.68 32.73
N PRO A 394 10.82 -8.53 32.01
CA PRO A 394 11.05 -9.17 30.72
C PRO A 394 11.03 -10.70 30.78
N GLU A 395 11.30 -11.29 31.95
CA GLU A 395 11.27 -12.75 32.15
C GLU A 395 9.84 -13.32 32.06
N SER A 396 8.82 -12.60 32.53
CA SER A 396 7.42 -13.04 32.45
C SER A 396 6.82 -13.00 31.03
N LEU A 397 7.55 -12.44 30.06
CA LEU A 397 7.21 -12.51 28.63
C LEU A 397 7.63 -13.85 28.00
N ILE A 398 8.43 -14.64 28.70
CA ILE A 398 8.90 -15.96 28.26
C ILE A 398 7.84 -17.01 28.66
N PRO A 399 7.35 -17.85 27.73
CA PRO A 399 6.37 -18.87 28.06
C PRO A 399 6.99 -19.96 28.95
N GLU A 400 6.23 -20.42 29.95
CA GLU A 400 6.59 -21.57 30.77
C GLU A 400 6.71 -22.84 29.91
N LEU A 401 7.94 -23.35 29.77
CA LEU A 401 8.25 -24.56 29.00
C LEU A 401 9.15 -25.49 29.84
N PRO A 402 9.02 -26.83 29.72
CA PRO A 402 9.92 -27.77 30.39
C PRO A 402 11.38 -27.51 30.04
N SER A 403 12.29 -27.74 30.99
CA SER A 403 13.69 -27.42 30.76
C SER A 403 14.31 -28.35 29.70
N PRO A 404 15.20 -27.85 28.83
CA PRO A 404 15.92 -28.71 27.87
C PRO A 404 16.78 -29.81 28.53
N LYS A 405 17.00 -29.80 29.85
CA LYS A 405 17.73 -30.89 30.53
C LYS A 405 16.88 -32.17 30.62
N ASP A 406 15.56 -32.00 30.76
CA ASP A 406 14.60 -33.08 31.01
C ASP A 406 14.16 -33.76 29.70
N LEU A 407 14.30 -33.06 28.57
CA LEU A 407 13.91 -33.49 27.23
C LEU A 407 15.04 -34.18 26.45
N ARG A 408 15.97 -34.85 27.14
CA ARG A 408 17.07 -35.63 26.56
C ARG A 408 16.58 -37.00 26.05
N PRO A 409 17.23 -37.60 25.03
CA PRO A 409 18.44 -37.14 24.32
C PRO A 409 18.15 -36.21 23.12
N PHE A 410 19.11 -35.36 22.79
CA PHE A 410 19.17 -34.56 21.56
C PHE A 410 20.64 -34.21 21.23
N PRO A 411 20.98 -33.87 19.97
CA PRO A 411 22.34 -33.49 19.63
C PRO A 411 22.79 -32.16 20.26
N ILE A 412 24.03 -32.10 20.74
CA ILE A 412 24.62 -30.94 21.41
C ILE A 412 25.89 -30.44 20.70
N ARG A 413 26.66 -31.34 20.08
CA ARG A 413 28.00 -31.07 19.52
C ARG A 413 28.24 -31.82 18.21
N CYS A 414 29.15 -31.30 17.38
CA CYS A 414 29.66 -32.03 16.23
C CYS A 414 30.64 -33.12 16.70
N SER A 415 30.59 -34.30 16.08
CA SER A 415 31.43 -35.46 16.43
C SER A 415 32.31 -35.92 15.27
N THR A 416 31.75 -36.05 14.06
CA THR A 416 32.50 -36.33 12.83
C THR A 416 32.25 -35.26 11.76
N ILE A 417 33.27 -35.01 10.93
CA ILE A 417 33.24 -34.09 9.80
C ILE A 417 33.70 -34.88 8.57
N TYR A 418 32.78 -35.13 7.65
CA TYR A 418 33.06 -35.76 6.36
C TYR A 418 33.73 -34.72 5.46
N ARG A 419 35.00 -34.97 5.10
CA ARG A 419 35.84 -34.06 4.30
C ARG A 419 36.32 -34.79 3.04
N GLY A 420 36.18 -34.13 1.90
CA GLY A 420 36.70 -34.64 0.62
C GLY A 420 36.04 -34.00 -0.60
N HIS A 421 34.83 -33.47 -0.46
CA HIS A 421 34.17 -32.69 -1.52
C HIS A 421 34.89 -31.35 -1.78
N GLU A 422 34.95 -30.96 -3.04
CA GLU A 422 35.60 -29.72 -3.51
C GLU A 422 34.60 -28.57 -3.72
N GLY A 423 33.31 -28.89 -3.76
CA GLY A 423 32.20 -27.94 -3.87
C GLY A 423 31.19 -28.11 -2.73
N LYS A 424 30.30 -27.13 -2.58
CA LYS A 424 29.19 -27.16 -1.61
C LYS A 424 28.36 -28.44 -1.72
N ILE A 425 27.98 -29.02 -0.59
CA ILE A 425 27.15 -30.22 -0.54
C ILE A 425 25.69 -29.77 -0.49
N ARG A 426 24.90 -30.04 -1.53
CA ARG A 426 23.49 -29.59 -1.62
C ARG A 426 22.51 -30.47 -0.87
N THR A 427 22.88 -31.74 -0.69
CA THR A 427 21.94 -32.80 -0.35
C THR A 427 22.69 -33.96 0.31
N LEU A 428 21.99 -34.66 1.20
CA LEU A 428 22.48 -35.84 1.89
C LEU A 428 21.32 -36.78 2.22
N SER A 429 21.61 -38.07 2.25
CA SER A 429 20.65 -39.11 2.61
C SER A 429 21.34 -40.17 3.46
N ILE A 430 20.69 -40.59 4.54
CA ILE A 430 21.13 -41.71 5.38
C ILE A 430 20.39 -42.97 4.89
N ASP A 431 21.10 -44.10 4.83
CA ASP A 431 20.49 -45.36 4.40
C ASP A 431 19.51 -45.92 5.46
N PRO A 432 18.64 -46.89 5.11
CA PRO A 432 17.69 -47.49 6.05
C PRO A 432 18.32 -48.20 7.26
N SER A 433 19.57 -48.70 7.15
CA SER A 433 20.28 -49.29 8.28
C SER A 433 20.89 -48.24 9.22
N GLY A 434 21.19 -47.04 8.72
CA GLY A 434 21.81 -45.95 9.48
C GLY A 434 23.34 -45.98 9.50
N LEU A 435 23.98 -46.80 8.66
CA LEU A 435 25.43 -46.98 8.60
C LEU A 435 26.11 -46.12 7.51
N TRP A 436 25.38 -45.79 6.45
CA TRP A 436 25.91 -45.23 5.21
C TRP A 436 25.27 -43.88 4.86
N LEU A 437 26.04 -42.82 5.04
CA LEU A 437 25.64 -41.48 4.62
C LEU A 437 26.04 -41.26 3.16
N ALA A 438 25.08 -40.95 2.27
CA ALA A 438 25.35 -40.48 0.91
C ALA A 438 25.29 -38.95 0.84
N THR A 439 26.19 -38.32 0.10
CA THR A 439 26.24 -36.86 -0.13
C THR A 439 26.38 -36.51 -1.61
N GLY A 440 25.70 -35.44 -2.04
CA GLY A 440 25.78 -34.90 -3.40
C GLY A 440 26.27 -33.45 -3.42
N SER A 441 27.24 -33.14 -4.30
CA SER A 441 27.95 -31.85 -4.33
C SER A 441 27.99 -31.21 -5.72
N ASP A 442 28.23 -29.90 -5.75
CA ASP A 442 28.57 -29.13 -6.95
C ASP A 442 29.93 -29.53 -7.56
N ASP A 443 30.74 -30.36 -6.89
CA ASP A 443 31.91 -31.02 -7.50
C ASP A 443 31.55 -32.11 -8.51
N GLY A 444 30.25 -32.42 -8.69
CA GLY A 444 29.76 -33.42 -9.65
C GLY A 444 29.91 -34.87 -9.18
N SER A 445 30.42 -35.09 -7.96
CA SER A 445 30.52 -36.40 -7.35
C SER A 445 29.39 -36.69 -6.35
N VAL A 446 28.97 -37.95 -6.31
CA VAL A 446 28.26 -38.53 -5.17
C VAL A 446 29.26 -39.38 -4.39
N ARG A 447 29.24 -39.24 -3.06
CA ARG A 447 30.13 -39.97 -2.14
C ARG A 447 29.32 -40.65 -1.06
N ILE A 448 29.79 -41.80 -0.60
CA ILE A 448 29.22 -42.55 0.51
C ILE A 448 30.26 -42.67 1.61
N TRP A 449 29.81 -42.45 2.85
CA TRP A 449 30.63 -42.37 4.04
C TRP A 449 30.15 -43.34 5.12
N GLU A 450 31.11 -43.95 5.82
CA GLU A 450 30.84 -44.66 7.07
C GLU A 450 30.58 -43.63 8.18
N ILE A 451 29.39 -43.67 8.80
CA ILE A 451 28.94 -42.57 9.67
C ILE A 451 29.83 -42.31 10.89
N LEU A 452 30.33 -43.37 11.55
CA LEU A 452 31.05 -43.29 12.82
C LEU A 452 32.51 -42.84 12.67
N THR A 453 33.15 -43.15 11.55
CA THR A 453 34.58 -42.88 11.31
C THR A 453 34.81 -41.62 10.48
N GLY A 454 33.83 -41.21 9.66
CA GLY A 454 34.02 -40.15 8.67
C GLY A 454 34.71 -40.61 7.39
N ARG A 455 34.95 -41.92 7.21
CA ARG A 455 35.67 -42.49 6.06
C ARG A 455 34.83 -42.47 4.78
N GLU A 456 35.41 -41.94 3.69
CA GLU A 456 34.91 -42.13 2.33
C GLU A 456 35.09 -43.61 1.92
N VAL A 457 34.00 -44.31 1.58
CA VAL A 457 34.02 -45.73 1.18
C VAL A 457 33.70 -45.93 -0.30
N TYR A 458 32.98 -45.00 -0.93
CA TYR A 458 32.64 -45.05 -2.33
C TYR A 458 32.50 -43.62 -2.90
N LYS A 459 32.91 -43.44 -4.16
CA LYS A 459 32.82 -42.18 -4.91
C LYS A 459 32.50 -42.48 -6.36
N VAL A 460 31.49 -41.79 -6.90
CA VAL A 460 31.16 -41.79 -8.33
C VAL A 460 31.13 -40.37 -8.87
N GLN A 461 31.81 -40.13 -9.98
CA GLN A 461 31.81 -38.85 -10.68
C GLN A 461 30.74 -38.86 -11.77
N LEU A 462 29.58 -38.26 -11.53
CA LEU A 462 28.47 -38.27 -12.49
C LEU A 462 28.67 -37.20 -13.57
N ILE A 463 28.97 -35.97 -13.14
CA ILE A 463 29.17 -34.81 -14.02
C ILE A 463 30.66 -34.43 -14.00
N ASP A 464 31.28 -34.32 -15.17
CA ASP A 464 32.63 -33.79 -15.32
C ASP A 464 32.60 -32.26 -15.49
N GLN A 465 33.15 -31.52 -14.53
CA GLN A 465 33.11 -30.05 -14.54
C GLN A 465 33.75 -29.41 -15.79
N LYS A 466 34.70 -30.12 -16.43
CA LYS A 466 35.36 -29.69 -17.67
C LYS A 466 34.40 -29.53 -18.86
N THR A 467 33.22 -30.16 -18.81
CA THR A 467 32.28 -30.22 -19.94
C THR A 467 31.24 -29.09 -19.92
N GLY A 468 31.27 -28.20 -18.93
CA GLY A 468 30.64 -26.87 -19.01
C GLY A 468 29.10 -26.78 -18.94
N ASN A 469 28.36 -27.89 -18.92
CA ASN A 469 26.88 -27.89 -19.00
C ASN A 469 26.12 -27.12 -17.90
N GLY A 470 26.77 -26.74 -16.79
CA GLY A 470 26.13 -26.00 -15.68
C GLY A 470 25.16 -26.82 -14.82
N ASP A 471 25.04 -28.12 -15.08
CA ASP A 471 24.29 -29.06 -14.25
C ASP A 471 25.03 -29.38 -12.93
N HIS A 472 24.25 -29.69 -11.90
CA HIS A 472 24.73 -30.10 -10.59
C HIS A 472 23.90 -31.26 -10.06
N ILE A 473 24.39 -31.94 -9.01
CA ILE A 473 23.60 -32.88 -8.22
C ILE A 473 22.69 -32.09 -7.28
N GLU A 474 21.38 -32.20 -7.46
CA GLU A 474 20.40 -31.36 -6.74
C GLU A 474 19.74 -32.09 -5.56
N VAL A 475 19.56 -33.41 -5.67
CA VAL A 475 19.03 -34.27 -4.60
C VAL A 475 19.56 -35.69 -4.73
N VAL A 476 19.87 -36.29 -3.58
CA VAL A 476 20.24 -37.70 -3.40
C VAL A 476 19.30 -38.30 -2.36
N GLU A 477 18.72 -39.47 -2.62
CA GLU A 477 17.85 -40.16 -1.66
C GLU A 477 17.96 -41.69 -1.78
N TRP A 478 18.32 -42.37 -0.69
CA TRP A 478 18.27 -43.83 -0.60
C TRP A 478 16.83 -44.35 -0.71
N ASN A 479 16.67 -45.50 -1.35
CA ASN A 479 15.42 -46.26 -1.30
C ASN A 479 15.14 -46.68 0.16
N PRO A 480 13.93 -46.44 0.71
CA PRO A 480 13.58 -46.83 2.08
C PRO A 480 13.53 -48.35 2.31
N ASP A 481 13.52 -49.17 1.25
CA ASP A 481 13.64 -50.63 1.35
C ASP A 481 15.12 -51.04 1.59
N ALA A 482 15.40 -51.38 2.85
CA ALA A 482 16.70 -51.84 3.34
C ALA A 482 17.30 -53.05 2.59
N THR A 483 16.50 -53.82 1.85
CA THR A 483 16.96 -55.01 1.11
C THR A 483 17.66 -54.70 -0.22
N THR A 484 17.69 -53.44 -0.65
CA THR A 484 17.95 -53.09 -2.07
C THR A 484 19.26 -52.38 -2.35
N GLY A 485 19.80 -51.59 -1.42
CA GLY A 485 20.96 -50.75 -1.68
C GLY A 485 20.79 -49.74 -2.83
N ILE A 486 19.56 -49.42 -3.26
CA ILE A 486 19.31 -48.50 -4.38
C ILE A 486 19.45 -47.05 -3.90
N LEU A 487 20.29 -46.28 -4.59
CA LEU A 487 20.47 -44.84 -4.39
C LEU A 487 19.89 -44.08 -5.60
N ALA A 488 18.92 -43.20 -5.36
CA ALA A 488 18.43 -42.29 -6.38
C ALA A 488 19.22 -40.98 -6.36
N VAL A 489 19.67 -40.52 -7.52
CA VAL A 489 20.41 -39.27 -7.69
C VAL A 489 19.78 -38.47 -8.82
N ALA A 490 19.32 -37.25 -8.54
CA ALA A 490 18.90 -36.31 -9.58
C ALA A 490 20.03 -35.32 -9.87
N ALA A 491 20.45 -35.28 -11.13
CA ALA A 491 21.46 -34.34 -11.60
C ALA A 491 21.04 -33.78 -12.97
N GLY A 492 20.93 -32.45 -13.04
CA GLY A 492 20.33 -31.78 -14.19
C GLY A 492 18.90 -32.27 -14.47
N GLU A 493 18.64 -32.66 -15.73
CA GLU A 493 17.34 -33.16 -16.20
C GLU A 493 17.15 -34.68 -16.05
N SER A 494 18.17 -35.39 -15.55
CA SER A 494 18.19 -36.86 -15.42
C SER A 494 18.09 -37.32 -13.96
N ILE A 495 17.42 -38.46 -13.77
CA ILE A 495 17.46 -39.23 -12.52
C ILE A 495 18.21 -40.54 -12.78
N TYR A 496 19.25 -40.78 -12.01
CA TYR A 496 20.07 -42.00 -12.04
C TYR A 496 19.68 -42.88 -10.85
N LEU A 497 19.48 -44.18 -11.09
CA LEU A 497 19.46 -45.17 -10.01
C LEU A 497 20.78 -45.93 -10.02
N ILE A 498 21.47 -45.89 -8.89
CA ILE A 498 22.82 -46.43 -8.68
C ILE A 498 22.71 -47.53 -7.62
N VAL A 499 23.39 -48.66 -7.82
CA VAL A 499 23.52 -49.73 -6.82
C VAL A 499 25.01 -49.93 -6.52
N PRO A 500 25.57 -49.19 -5.55
CA PRO A 500 27.01 -49.13 -5.33
C PRO A 500 27.56 -50.46 -4.79
N PRO A 501 28.76 -50.89 -5.24
CA PRO A 501 29.38 -52.16 -4.86
C PRO A 501 30.00 -52.14 -3.45
N ILE A 502 29.15 -51.91 -2.43
CA ILE A 502 29.54 -51.81 -1.02
C ILE A 502 28.72 -52.71 -0.08
N PHE A 503 27.68 -53.39 -0.59
CA PHE A 503 26.74 -54.15 0.24
C PHE A 503 26.92 -55.68 0.11
N GLY A 504 27.61 -56.13 -0.93
CA GLY A 504 27.76 -57.55 -1.25
C GLY A 504 26.60 -58.09 -2.10
N TYR A 505 26.84 -59.26 -2.67
CA TYR A 505 26.04 -59.80 -3.78
C TYR A 505 24.54 -59.90 -3.51
N GLU A 506 24.11 -60.31 -2.31
CA GLU A 506 22.68 -60.53 -2.02
C GLU A 506 21.85 -59.25 -2.10
N ILE A 507 22.32 -58.16 -1.47
CA ILE A 507 21.64 -56.86 -1.47
C ILE A 507 21.75 -56.21 -2.85
N GLU A 508 22.95 -56.22 -3.44
CA GLU A 508 23.19 -55.56 -4.74
C GLU A 508 22.43 -56.24 -5.88
N ASN A 509 22.38 -57.58 -5.90
CA ASN A 509 21.60 -58.32 -6.88
C ASN A 509 20.10 -58.09 -6.67
N THR A 510 19.63 -58.01 -5.42
CA THR A 510 18.23 -57.66 -5.10
C THR A 510 17.85 -56.24 -5.55
N GLY A 511 18.78 -55.29 -5.47
CA GLY A 511 18.62 -53.95 -6.04
C GLY A 511 18.58 -53.95 -7.57
N LYS A 512 19.52 -54.66 -8.20
CA LYS A 512 19.66 -54.74 -9.65
C LYS A 512 18.46 -55.44 -10.30
N THR A 513 17.98 -56.58 -9.76
CA THR A 513 16.77 -57.24 -10.30
C THR A 513 15.51 -56.38 -10.15
N LYS A 514 15.28 -55.73 -9.00
CA LYS A 514 14.15 -54.79 -8.82
C LYS A 514 14.20 -53.60 -9.80
N ILE A 515 15.38 -53.20 -10.26
CA ILE A 515 15.55 -52.20 -11.32
C ILE A 515 15.29 -52.80 -12.70
N GLU A 516 15.75 -54.03 -12.96
CA GLU A 516 15.66 -54.69 -14.27
C GLU A 516 14.27 -55.27 -14.57
N ASP A 517 13.48 -55.66 -13.56
CA ASP A 517 12.11 -56.23 -13.68
C ASP A 517 11.16 -55.37 -14.54
N GLY A 518 11.37 -54.05 -14.58
CA GLY A 518 10.60 -53.13 -15.44
C GLY A 518 10.89 -53.30 -16.95
N PHE A 519 12.07 -53.79 -17.34
CA PHE A 519 12.49 -54.01 -18.74
C PHE A 519 11.87 -55.28 -19.35
N GLY A 520 10.54 -55.35 -19.28
CA GLY A 520 9.68 -56.42 -19.76
C GLY A 520 8.19 -56.12 -19.58
N TYR A 521 7.85 -55.09 -18.78
CA TYR A 521 6.48 -54.62 -18.63
C TYR A 521 6.03 -53.86 -19.89
N ASP A 522 5.33 -54.57 -20.78
CA ASP A 522 4.96 -54.02 -22.10
C ASP A 522 3.96 -52.85 -22.01
N THR A 523 4.46 -51.64 -22.21
CA THR A 523 3.64 -50.42 -22.28
C THR A 523 2.80 -50.32 -23.56
N PHE A 524 3.09 -51.14 -24.59
CA PHE A 524 2.24 -51.26 -25.78
C PHE A 524 0.95 -52.04 -25.53
N GLY A 525 0.77 -52.67 -24.35
CA GLY A 525 -0.50 -53.28 -23.93
C GLY A 525 -1.71 -52.33 -23.84
N ASN A 526 -1.53 -51.02 -24.08
CA ASN A 526 -2.59 -50.02 -24.20
C ASN A 526 -2.74 -49.46 -25.64
N VAL A 527 -1.98 -49.99 -26.60
CA VAL A 527 -2.26 -49.88 -28.04
C VAL A 527 -3.15 -51.06 -28.39
N ARG A 528 -4.37 -50.80 -28.89
CA ARG A 528 -5.25 -51.88 -29.34
C ARG A 528 -4.61 -52.59 -30.53
N LYS A 529 -4.73 -53.92 -30.59
CA LYS A 529 -4.50 -54.70 -31.81
C LYS A 529 -5.56 -54.36 -32.86
N ALA A 530 -5.33 -53.27 -33.58
CA ALA A 530 -5.82 -53.02 -34.92
C ALA A 530 -4.59 -52.90 -35.85
N ASP A 531 -4.81 -53.02 -37.15
CA ASP A 531 -3.84 -52.65 -38.19
C ASP A 531 -2.48 -53.39 -38.17
N MET A 532 -2.54 -54.70 -37.93
CA MET A 532 -1.77 -55.63 -38.76
C MET A 532 -2.68 -56.14 -39.88
N ASN A 533 -2.82 -55.35 -40.94
CA ASN A 533 -3.40 -55.78 -42.21
C ASN A 533 -2.29 -55.75 -43.27
N VAL A 534 -2.13 -56.84 -44.02
CA VAL A 534 -1.01 -57.02 -44.98
C VAL A 534 -1.58 -57.10 -46.39
N ASN A 535 -1.76 -55.94 -47.04
CA ASN A 535 -1.72 -55.85 -48.50
C ASN A 535 -1.69 -54.41 -49.04
N SER A 536 -1.02 -54.27 -50.20
CA SER A 536 -1.20 -53.31 -51.30
C SER A 536 -1.45 -51.81 -51.03
N ASN A 537 -0.61 -50.97 -51.66
CA ASN A 537 -0.89 -49.74 -52.42
C ASN A 537 -2.19 -48.95 -52.07
N ASP A 538 -2.14 -47.63 -51.86
CA ASP A 538 -1.67 -46.63 -52.85
C ASP A 538 -1.04 -45.37 -52.20
N GLU A 539 -0.54 -44.46 -53.03
CA GLU A 539 -0.06 -43.13 -52.64
C GLU A 539 -1.23 -42.13 -52.55
N ASP A 540 -1.43 -41.48 -51.40
CA ASP A 540 -1.84 -40.06 -51.37
C ASP A 540 -1.66 -39.42 -49.99
N ASP A 541 -1.38 -38.12 -49.97
CA ASP A 541 -1.06 -37.35 -48.77
C ASP A 541 -2.29 -36.51 -48.34
N THR A 542 -2.78 -36.64 -47.10
CA THR A 542 -2.90 -35.51 -46.16
C THR A 542 -3.61 -35.82 -44.83
N LYS A 543 -2.93 -35.45 -43.73
CA LYS A 543 -3.50 -34.85 -42.50
C LYS A 543 -4.70 -35.54 -41.81
N GLU A 544 -4.41 -36.58 -41.03
CA GLU A 544 -5.04 -36.70 -39.70
C GLU A 544 -4.03 -37.22 -38.65
N ALA A 545 -3.44 -36.29 -37.90
CA ALA A 545 -2.35 -36.57 -36.97
C ALA A 545 -2.88 -37.16 -35.65
N ASN A 546 -3.08 -38.48 -35.64
CA ASN A 546 -3.55 -39.24 -34.48
C ASN A 546 -2.75 -38.93 -33.20
N ALA A 547 -3.46 -38.76 -32.08
CA ALA A 547 -2.92 -38.20 -30.84
C ALA A 547 -2.02 -39.18 -30.06
N VAL A 548 -0.78 -39.35 -30.50
CA VAL A 548 0.28 -40.07 -29.76
C VAL A 548 0.40 -39.48 -28.34
N LYS A 549 0.15 -40.31 -27.32
CA LYS A 549 0.23 -39.91 -25.90
C LYS A 549 1.66 -39.45 -25.58
N LYS A 550 1.86 -38.13 -25.49
CA LYS A 550 3.15 -37.46 -25.24
C LYS A 550 3.86 -38.06 -24.01
N THR A 551 4.88 -38.89 -24.23
CA THR A 551 5.71 -39.50 -23.19
C THR A 551 6.39 -38.43 -22.35
N VAL A 552 6.24 -38.50 -21.03
CA VAL A 552 6.57 -37.38 -20.12
C VAL A 552 8.03 -37.44 -19.64
N ALA A 553 8.54 -38.65 -19.44
CA ALA A 553 9.95 -38.97 -19.22
C ALA A 553 10.24 -40.34 -19.87
N GLN A 554 11.49 -40.59 -20.26
CA GLN A 554 11.92 -41.86 -20.87
C GLN A 554 12.77 -42.66 -19.88
N TRP A 555 12.66 -43.98 -19.92
CA TRP A 555 13.42 -44.90 -19.07
C TRP A 555 14.41 -45.67 -19.95
N ASN A 556 15.70 -45.38 -19.79
CA ASN A 556 16.75 -45.83 -20.67
C ASN A 556 17.66 -46.82 -19.96
N LYS A 557 18.07 -47.89 -20.68
CA LYS A 557 19.17 -48.76 -20.24
C LYS A 557 20.47 -47.93 -20.21
N PRO A 558 21.34 -48.14 -19.20
CA PRO A 558 22.59 -47.39 -19.08
C PRO A 558 23.52 -47.68 -20.27
N THR A 559 24.23 -46.65 -20.70
CA THR A 559 25.34 -46.78 -21.67
C THR A 559 26.56 -47.42 -20.99
N GLN A 560 27.51 -47.97 -21.75
CA GLN A 560 28.73 -48.59 -21.22
C GLN A 560 29.46 -47.69 -20.19
N SER A 561 29.70 -46.41 -20.52
CA SER A 561 30.32 -45.42 -19.63
C SER A 561 29.42 -44.91 -18.48
N GLN A 562 28.21 -45.47 -18.34
CA GLN A 562 27.31 -45.28 -17.20
C GLN A 562 27.28 -46.54 -16.32
N LEU A 563 27.38 -47.74 -16.92
CA LEU A 563 27.64 -48.99 -16.18
C LEU A 563 28.99 -48.94 -15.43
N GLU A 564 30.01 -48.31 -16.04
CA GLU A 564 31.30 -47.98 -15.41
C GLU A 564 31.20 -46.99 -14.22
N LYS A 565 30.00 -46.41 -13.99
CA LYS A 565 29.66 -45.51 -12.89
C LYS A 565 28.59 -46.12 -11.96
N ASP A 566 28.43 -47.46 -11.99
CA ASP A 566 27.42 -48.26 -11.27
C ASP A 566 25.95 -47.82 -11.48
N ILE A 567 25.67 -47.07 -12.56
CA ILE A 567 24.32 -46.63 -12.91
C ILE A 567 23.58 -47.81 -13.54
N CYS A 568 22.52 -48.29 -12.88
CA CYS A 568 21.69 -49.38 -13.37
C CYS A 568 20.53 -48.88 -14.26
N LEU A 569 20.13 -47.61 -14.11
CA LEU A 569 18.98 -47.02 -14.82
C LEU A 569 19.12 -45.51 -14.98
N VAL A 570 18.71 -44.97 -16.14
CA VAL A 570 18.64 -43.54 -16.40
C VAL A 570 17.21 -43.15 -16.79
N ILE A 571 16.63 -42.19 -16.08
CA ILE A 571 15.32 -41.61 -16.39
C ILE A 571 15.54 -40.18 -16.88
N THR A 572 15.31 -39.93 -18.17
CA THR A 572 15.44 -38.58 -18.75
C THR A 572 14.10 -37.86 -18.69
N CYS A 573 14.07 -36.72 -18.01
CA CYS A 573 12.90 -35.85 -17.88
C CYS A 573 13.11 -34.56 -18.69
N ARG A 574 12.05 -33.84 -19.05
CA ARG A 574 12.14 -32.67 -19.96
C ARG A 574 12.75 -31.38 -19.39
N HIS A 575 13.09 -31.37 -18.10
CA HIS A 575 13.47 -30.18 -17.32
C HIS A 575 14.23 -30.61 -16.06
N THR A 576 15.08 -29.72 -15.53
CA THR A 576 15.87 -29.96 -14.30
C THR A 576 15.02 -30.46 -13.12
N VAL A 577 15.40 -31.59 -12.52
CA VAL A 577 14.76 -32.16 -11.33
C VAL A 577 15.41 -31.56 -10.07
N LYS A 578 14.62 -30.97 -9.17
CA LYS A 578 15.13 -30.23 -7.98
C LYS A 578 14.83 -30.89 -6.64
N LYS A 579 13.81 -31.75 -6.57
CA LYS A 579 13.52 -32.60 -5.41
C LYS A 579 13.02 -33.97 -5.88
N LEU A 580 13.29 -34.95 -5.03
CA LEU A 580 12.88 -36.35 -5.14
C LEU A 580 12.37 -36.75 -3.74
N SER A 581 11.33 -37.57 -3.68
CA SER A 581 10.92 -38.23 -2.43
C SER A 581 10.38 -39.63 -2.70
N TRP A 582 11.00 -40.66 -2.12
CA TRP A 582 10.49 -42.03 -2.16
C TRP A 582 9.18 -42.17 -1.38
N HIS A 583 8.29 -43.04 -1.85
CA HIS A 583 7.21 -43.60 -1.04
C HIS A 583 7.77 -44.72 -0.16
N ARG A 584 7.25 -44.85 1.06
CA ARG A 584 7.67 -45.79 2.12
C ARG A 584 7.68 -47.30 1.80
N LYS A 585 7.41 -47.70 0.55
CA LYS A 585 7.52 -49.07 0.03
C LYS A 585 8.68 -49.29 -0.96
N GLY A 586 9.38 -48.24 -1.40
CA GLY A 586 10.52 -48.37 -2.30
C GLY A 586 10.23 -48.66 -3.79
N ASP A 587 8.96 -48.80 -4.20
CA ASP A 587 8.54 -48.96 -5.62
C ASP A 587 8.20 -47.62 -6.29
N TYR A 588 7.53 -46.71 -5.57
CA TYR A 588 7.17 -45.38 -6.08
C TYR A 588 8.11 -44.31 -5.54
N PHE A 589 8.43 -43.32 -6.38
CA PHE A 589 9.05 -42.06 -5.96
C PHE A 589 8.45 -40.90 -6.74
N VAL A 590 8.52 -39.68 -6.19
CA VAL A 590 7.99 -38.47 -6.81
C VAL A 590 9.12 -37.49 -7.12
N GLY A 591 9.20 -37.04 -8.37
CA GLY A 591 10.16 -36.04 -8.86
C GLY A 591 9.50 -34.67 -9.03
N VAL A 592 10.23 -33.61 -8.71
CA VAL A 592 9.78 -32.22 -8.79
C VAL A 592 10.59 -31.44 -9.83
N GLN A 593 9.91 -30.86 -10.81
CA GLN A 593 10.49 -30.05 -11.88
C GLN A 593 9.90 -28.63 -11.88
N PRO A 594 10.45 -27.66 -11.12
CA PRO A 594 9.77 -26.38 -10.83
C PRO A 594 9.35 -25.52 -12.03
N LYS A 595 9.98 -25.72 -13.21
CA LYS A 595 9.68 -25.00 -14.46
C LYS A 595 8.70 -25.73 -15.40
N SER A 596 8.33 -26.98 -15.11
CA SER A 596 7.68 -27.92 -16.05
C SER A 596 6.16 -27.75 -16.20
N GLY A 597 5.57 -26.65 -15.72
CA GLY A 597 4.14 -26.38 -15.81
C GLY A 597 3.30 -27.55 -15.27
N ASN A 598 2.35 -28.06 -16.06
CA ASN A 598 1.49 -29.19 -15.66
C ASN A 598 2.27 -30.47 -15.28
N THR A 599 3.49 -30.65 -15.83
CA THR A 599 4.37 -31.79 -15.52
C THR A 599 5.40 -31.48 -14.41
N SER A 600 5.18 -30.44 -13.59
CA SER A 600 6.05 -30.09 -12.44
C SER A 600 6.13 -31.12 -11.32
N VAL A 601 5.23 -32.11 -11.31
CA VAL A 601 5.24 -33.25 -10.39
C VAL A 601 5.05 -34.52 -11.19
N LEU A 602 6.01 -35.45 -11.10
CA LEU A 602 5.97 -36.76 -11.76
C LEU A 602 6.04 -37.86 -10.69
N ILE A 603 5.12 -38.82 -10.74
CA ILE A 603 5.22 -40.06 -9.97
C ILE A 603 5.84 -41.11 -10.88
N HIS A 604 6.93 -41.69 -10.43
CA HIS A 604 7.66 -42.77 -11.09
C HIS A 604 7.36 -44.08 -10.36
N GLN A 605 7.10 -45.17 -11.10
CA GLN A 605 7.00 -46.52 -10.56
C GLN A 605 8.14 -47.37 -11.11
N LEU A 606 8.96 -47.93 -10.21
CA LEU A 606 10.16 -48.68 -10.56
C LEU A 606 9.80 -50.03 -11.20
N SER A 607 8.92 -50.81 -10.59
CA SER A 607 8.50 -52.15 -11.07
C SER A 607 7.79 -52.18 -12.43
N LYS A 608 7.57 -51.02 -13.07
CA LYS A 608 6.88 -50.88 -14.37
C LYS A 608 7.55 -49.89 -15.33
N HIS A 609 8.67 -49.30 -14.95
CA HIS A 609 9.32 -48.17 -15.65
C HIS A 609 8.32 -47.11 -16.15
N LEU A 610 7.39 -46.73 -15.28
CA LEU A 610 6.23 -45.92 -15.64
C LEU A 610 6.27 -44.55 -14.96
N SER A 611 6.36 -43.49 -15.77
CA SER A 611 6.26 -42.09 -15.31
C SER A 611 4.87 -41.52 -15.58
N GLN A 612 4.18 -41.07 -14.53
CA GLN A 612 2.85 -40.46 -14.60
C GLN A 612 2.86 -39.03 -14.07
N SER A 613 2.14 -38.14 -14.73
CA SER A 613 1.80 -36.80 -14.19
C SER A 613 0.42 -36.85 -13.55
N PRO A 614 0.29 -36.89 -12.21
CA PRO A 614 -1.01 -37.09 -11.54
C PRO A 614 -1.97 -35.89 -11.66
N PHE A 615 -1.47 -34.71 -12.09
CA PHE A 615 -2.25 -33.47 -12.11
C PHE A 615 -2.47 -32.95 -13.53
N LYS A 616 -3.74 -32.74 -13.90
CA LYS A 616 -4.14 -32.11 -15.18
C LYS A 616 -3.81 -30.60 -15.26
N LYS A 617 -3.63 -29.93 -14.12
CA LYS A 617 -3.35 -28.49 -14.00
C LYS A 617 -2.37 -28.21 -12.85
N SER A 618 -1.23 -27.56 -13.12
CA SER A 618 -0.32 -27.03 -12.09
C SER A 618 -0.87 -25.74 -11.46
N LYS A 619 -0.66 -25.52 -10.16
CA LYS A 619 -1.13 -24.32 -9.43
C LYS A 619 0.04 -23.57 -8.76
N GLY A 620 0.80 -22.86 -9.60
CA GLY A 620 2.03 -22.15 -9.24
C GLY A 620 3.27 -23.06 -9.27
N ILE A 621 4.45 -22.46 -9.10
CA ILE A 621 5.74 -23.18 -9.04
C ILE A 621 5.76 -24.10 -7.81
N VAL A 622 6.12 -25.37 -8.04
CA VAL A 622 6.26 -26.40 -7.00
C VAL A 622 7.71 -26.42 -6.50
N MET A 623 7.88 -26.51 -5.18
CA MET A 623 9.18 -26.42 -4.48
C MET A 623 9.61 -27.76 -3.88
N ASP A 624 8.67 -28.48 -3.25
CA ASP A 624 8.90 -29.77 -2.60
C ASP A 624 7.61 -30.61 -2.66
N VAL A 625 7.72 -31.93 -2.66
CA VAL A 625 6.59 -32.87 -2.70
C VAL A 625 6.93 -34.11 -1.87
N LYS A 626 6.01 -34.55 -1.01
CA LYS A 626 6.19 -35.74 -0.15
C LYS A 626 4.96 -36.63 -0.12
N PHE A 627 5.18 -37.93 -0.03
CA PHE A 627 4.14 -38.89 0.33
C PHE A 627 3.83 -38.81 1.83
N HIS A 628 2.57 -38.96 2.20
CA HIS A 628 2.18 -39.14 3.59
C HIS A 628 2.74 -40.48 4.13
N PRO A 629 3.16 -40.59 5.41
CA PRO A 629 3.83 -41.79 5.95
C PRO A 629 3.08 -43.12 5.76
N PHE A 630 1.76 -43.17 5.96
CA PHE A 630 0.95 -44.40 5.80
C PHE A 630 -0.33 -44.28 4.94
N ARG A 631 -1.14 -43.22 5.10
CA ARG A 631 -2.31 -42.92 4.23
C ARG A 631 -1.88 -42.68 2.77
N PRO A 632 -2.72 -43.00 1.76
CA PRO A 632 -2.38 -42.86 0.32
C PRO A 632 -2.50 -41.40 -0.17
N GLN A 633 -1.81 -40.47 0.49
CA GLN A 633 -1.90 -39.03 0.23
C GLN A 633 -0.57 -38.45 -0.26
N LEU A 634 -0.65 -37.40 -1.10
CA LEU A 634 0.49 -36.66 -1.63
C LEU A 634 0.41 -35.18 -1.23
N PHE A 635 1.46 -34.71 -0.57
CA PHE A 635 1.60 -33.34 -0.09
C PHE A 635 2.46 -32.55 -1.09
N VAL A 636 1.85 -31.59 -1.78
CA VAL A 636 2.49 -30.75 -2.80
C VAL A 636 2.71 -29.35 -2.25
N CYS A 637 3.95 -28.98 -2.00
CA CYS A 637 4.33 -27.63 -1.59
C CYS A 637 4.61 -26.76 -2.82
N SER A 638 3.71 -25.82 -3.12
CA SER A 638 4.01 -24.69 -4.00
C SER A 638 4.64 -23.54 -3.19
N GLN A 639 5.18 -22.52 -3.85
CA GLN A 639 5.85 -21.39 -3.18
C GLN A 639 5.06 -20.70 -2.05
N ARG A 640 3.72 -20.79 -2.03
CA ARG A 640 2.84 -20.12 -1.05
C ARG A 640 1.86 -21.04 -0.31
N TYR A 641 1.73 -22.30 -0.72
CA TYR A 641 0.67 -23.20 -0.26
C TYR A 641 1.15 -24.65 -0.22
N VAL A 642 0.75 -25.39 0.82
CA VAL A 642 0.80 -26.86 0.81
C VAL A 642 -0.59 -27.39 0.46
N ARG A 643 -0.67 -28.35 -0.45
CA ARG A 643 -1.91 -28.99 -0.89
C ARG A 643 -1.84 -30.50 -0.67
N ILE A 644 -2.85 -31.04 -0.01
CA ILE A 644 -2.94 -32.45 0.36
C ILE A 644 -3.92 -33.11 -0.60
N TYR A 645 -3.42 -33.99 -1.46
CA TYR A 645 -4.20 -34.74 -2.44
C TYR A 645 -4.37 -36.19 -1.98
N ASP A 646 -5.54 -36.77 -2.20
CA ASP A 646 -5.75 -38.21 -2.09
C ASP A 646 -5.40 -38.87 -3.44
N LEU A 647 -4.53 -39.87 -3.44
CA LEU A 647 -4.11 -40.58 -4.65
C LEU A 647 -5.08 -41.71 -5.05
N ALA A 648 -5.87 -42.24 -4.11
CA ALA A 648 -6.87 -43.26 -4.38
C ALA A 648 -8.16 -42.63 -4.95
N GLN A 649 -8.60 -41.50 -4.39
CA GLN A 649 -9.77 -40.74 -4.86
C GLN A 649 -9.43 -39.74 -5.98
N GLN A 650 -8.16 -39.38 -6.17
CA GLN A 650 -7.67 -38.36 -7.12
C GLN A 650 -8.21 -36.94 -6.88
N VAL A 651 -8.60 -36.61 -5.65
CA VAL A 651 -9.14 -35.30 -5.25
C VAL A 651 -8.16 -34.48 -4.39
N LEU A 652 -8.40 -33.18 -4.28
CA LEU A 652 -7.77 -32.30 -3.29
C LEU A 652 -8.56 -32.38 -1.98
N LEU A 653 -7.92 -32.82 -0.88
CA LEU A 653 -8.55 -32.91 0.44
C LEU A 653 -8.45 -31.58 1.21
N LYS A 654 -7.23 -31.09 1.42
CA LYS A 654 -6.95 -29.90 2.25
C LYS A 654 -5.95 -28.97 1.56
N LYS A 655 -6.12 -27.65 1.78
CA LYS A 655 -5.21 -26.59 1.33
C LYS A 655 -4.76 -25.80 2.57
N LEU A 656 -3.49 -25.92 2.93
CA LEU A 656 -2.91 -25.13 4.01
C LEU A 656 -2.56 -23.72 3.53
N LEU A 657 -2.57 -22.77 4.46
CA LEU A 657 -2.31 -21.35 4.28
C LEU A 657 -1.14 -20.90 5.19
N PRO A 658 0.13 -21.18 4.83
CA PRO A 658 1.25 -20.98 5.75
C PRO A 658 1.63 -19.51 6.03
N GLY A 659 1.04 -18.54 5.33
CA GLY A 659 1.34 -17.11 5.54
C GLY A 659 2.75 -16.66 5.15
N ALA A 660 3.51 -17.53 4.47
CA ALA A 660 4.80 -17.23 3.85
C ALA A 660 4.66 -17.00 2.34
N ARG A 661 5.51 -16.14 1.77
CA ARG A 661 5.56 -15.80 0.34
C ARG A 661 6.40 -16.80 -0.45
N TRP A 662 7.42 -17.38 0.18
CA TRP A 662 8.36 -18.33 -0.43
C TRP A 662 8.68 -19.49 0.52
N LEU A 663 7.99 -20.62 0.34
CA LEU A 663 8.30 -21.89 1.01
C LEU A 663 9.51 -22.58 0.35
N SER A 664 10.34 -23.24 1.16
CA SER A 664 11.58 -23.89 0.73
C SER A 664 11.52 -25.42 0.74
N ALA A 665 11.01 -26.02 1.82
CA ALA A 665 10.85 -27.47 1.99
C ALA A 665 9.71 -27.79 2.98
N ILE A 666 9.26 -29.04 2.98
CA ILE A 666 8.32 -29.58 3.97
C ILE A 666 8.81 -30.92 4.53
N ASP A 667 8.41 -31.26 5.76
CA ASP A 667 8.44 -32.63 6.26
C ASP A 667 7.18 -32.92 7.08
N ILE A 668 6.76 -34.18 7.07
CA ILE A 668 5.52 -34.65 7.71
C ILE A 668 5.90 -35.40 8.99
N HIS A 669 5.18 -35.14 10.08
CA HIS A 669 5.37 -35.85 11.34
C HIS A 669 5.18 -37.36 11.12
N PRO A 670 5.93 -38.27 11.78
CA PRO A 670 5.84 -39.70 11.51
C PRO A 670 4.42 -40.29 11.71
N ARG A 671 3.63 -39.71 12.61
CA ARG A 671 2.20 -40.05 12.81
C ARG A 671 1.24 -39.45 11.76
N GLY A 672 1.69 -38.58 10.87
CA GLY A 672 0.94 -38.08 9.71
C GLY A 672 0.12 -36.80 9.94
N ASP A 673 -0.41 -36.58 11.14
CA ASP A 673 -1.42 -35.53 11.41
C ASP A 673 -0.85 -34.12 11.64
N ASN A 674 0.48 -33.99 11.61
CA ASN A 674 1.19 -32.73 11.83
C ASN A 674 2.26 -32.52 10.73
N LEU A 675 2.49 -31.27 10.33
CA LEU A 675 3.39 -30.89 9.24
C LEU A 675 4.28 -29.70 9.63
N LEU A 676 5.54 -29.76 9.20
CA LEU A 676 6.46 -28.63 9.22
C LEU A 676 6.68 -28.07 7.82
N ALA A 677 6.69 -26.75 7.70
CA ALA A 677 7.08 -26.03 6.49
C ALA A 677 8.19 -25.00 6.81
N SER A 678 9.21 -24.95 5.97
CA SER A 678 10.28 -23.94 6.03
C SER A 678 10.10 -22.86 4.96
N SER A 679 10.65 -21.68 5.21
CA SER A 679 10.55 -20.54 4.30
C SER A 679 11.84 -19.75 4.19
N PHE A 680 12.08 -19.22 2.98
CA PHE A 680 13.10 -18.21 2.73
C PHE A 680 12.83 -16.90 3.50
N ASP A 681 11.58 -16.65 3.91
CA ASP A 681 11.15 -15.50 4.74
C ASP A 681 11.55 -15.64 6.22
N LYS A 682 12.63 -16.39 6.52
CA LYS A 682 13.21 -16.69 7.85
C LYS A 682 12.30 -17.44 8.85
N ARG A 683 11.24 -18.09 8.36
CA ARG A 683 10.21 -18.74 9.20
C ARG A 683 10.28 -20.26 9.14
N VAL A 684 10.03 -20.89 10.29
CA VAL A 684 9.57 -22.28 10.39
C VAL A 684 8.13 -22.26 10.89
N LEU A 685 7.28 -23.06 10.27
CA LEU A 685 5.83 -23.03 10.45
C LEU A 685 5.35 -24.42 10.82
N TRP A 686 4.77 -24.54 12.02
CA TRP A 686 4.11 -25.76 12.46
C TRP A 686 2.63 -25.69 12.08
N HIS A 687 2.19 -26.65 11.26
CA HIS A 687 0.78 -26.89 10.96
C HIS A 687 0.33 -28.17 11.66
N ASP A 688 -0.61 -28.03 12.58
CA ASP A 688 -1.48 -29.14 12.94
C ASP A 688 -2.55 -29.25 11.83
N LEU A 689 -2.74 -30.45 11.26
CA LEU A 689 -3.56 -30.59 10.06
C LEU A 689 -5.07 -30.60 10.34
N ASP A 690 -5.47 -30.86 11.58
CA ASP A 690 -6.88 -30.99 11.98
C ASP A 690 -7.36 -29.78 12.81
N LEU A 691 -6.46 -29.08 13.50
CA LEU A 691 -6.77 -27.83 14.19
C LEU A 691 -7.13 -26.68 13.22
N ALA A 692 -6.30 -26.43 12.18
CA ALA A 692 -6.47 -25.25 11.33
C ALA A 692 -5.77 -25.37 9.95
N SER A 693 -6.22 -24.57 8.97
CA SER A 693 -5.49 -24.40 7.71
C SER A 693 -4.29 -23.45 7.81
N THR A 694 -4.31 -22.54 8.79
CA THR A 694 -3.22 -21.63 9.17
C THR A 694 -2.15 -22.34 10.04
N PRO A 695 -0.98 -21.73 10.29
CA PRO A 695 0.02 -22.32 11.18
C PRO A 695 -0.46 -22.25 12.64
N TYR A 696 -0.35 -23.36 13.37
CA TYR A 696 -0.55 -23.40 14.83
C TYR A 696 0.51 -22.57 15.57
N LYS A 697 1.78 -22.69 15.16
CA LYS A 697 2.89 -21.92 15.77
C LYS A 697 3.89 -21.47 14.70
N THR A 698 4.18 -20.18 14.68
CA THR A 698 5.22 -19.58 13.83
C THR A 698 6.50 -19.41 14.65
N LEU A 699 7.60 -20.03 14.20
CA LEU A 699 8.89 -20.01 14.85
C LEU A 699 9.87 -19.14 14.03
N ARG A 700 10.55 -18.19 14.70
CA ARG A 700 11.49 -17.23 14.09
C ARG A 700 12.81 -17.21 14.87
N TYR A 701 13.63 -18.25 14.67
CA TYR A 701 14.93 -18.43 15.36
C TYR A 701 16.14 -18.23 14.43
N HIS A 702 15.92 -18.09 13.12
CA HIS A 702 16.97 -17.99 12.12
C HIS A 702 17.11 -16.55 11.60
N GLU A 703 18.35 -16.15 11.35
CA GLU A 703 18.74 -14.81 10.91
C GLU A 703 18.74 -14.70 9.38
N MET A 704 18.78 -15.83 8.67
CA MET A 704 18.68 -15.93 7.21
C MET A 704 17.58 -16.93 6.76
N ALA A 705 17.53 -17.22 5.46
CA ALA A 705 16.56 -18.13 4.86
C ALA A 705 16.67 -19.55 5.45
N VAL A 706 15.53 -20.16 5.80
CA VAL A 706 15.50 -21.54 6.27
C VAL A 706 15.50 -22.46 5.06
N ARG A 707 16.56 -23.26 4.94
CA ARG A 707 16.85 -24.12 3.78
C ARG A 707 16.10 -25.45 3.82
N THR A 708 16.01 -26.06 4.99
CA THR A 708 15.42 -27.39 5.20
C THR A 708 14.87 -27.52 6.62
N VAL A 709 13.89 -28.40 6.79
CA VAL A 709 13.34 -28.84 8.08
C VAL A 709 13.09 -30.35 7.99
N LYS A 710 13.38 -31.09 9.07
CA LYS A 710 13.13 -32.54 9.17
C LYS A 710 12.63 -32.95 10.55
N PHE A 711 11.67 -33.86 10.56
CA PHE A 711 11.36 -34.69 11.72
C PHE A 711 12.31 -35.87 11.84
N HIS A 712 12.70 -36.19 13.07
CA HIS A 712 13.22 -37.50 13.41
C HIS A 712 12.10 -38.54 13.24
N LYS A 713 12.41 -39.77 12.82
CA LYS A 713 11.36 -40.76 12.50
C LYS A 713 10.78 -41.50 13.71
N ASN A 714 11.57 -41.75 14.75
CA ASN A 714 11.09 -42.39 16.00
C ASN A 714 10.95 -41.42 17.20
N LEU A 715 11.99 -40.62 17.50
CA LEU A 715 12.02 -39.68 18.63
C LEU A 715 11.19 -38.40 18.38
N PRO A 716 10.65 -37.74 19.43
CA PRO A 716 9.88 -36.49 19.35
C PRO A 716 10.78 -35.26 19.11
N LEU A 717 11.58 -35.30 18.05
CA LEU A 717 12.57 -34.27 17.70
C LEU A 717 12.34 -33.76 16.27
N PHE A 718 12.60 -32.47 16.06
CA PHE A 718 12.78 -31.92 14.71
C PHE A 718 13.94 -30.91 14.67
N CYS A 719 14.48 -30.72 13.47
CA CYS A 719 15.54 -29.73 13.21
C CYS A 719 15.12 -28.75 12.12
N SER A 720 15.67 -27.55 12.18
CA SER A 720 15.56 -26.55 11.12
C SER A 720 16.95 -25.97 10.85
N ALA A 721 17.35 -25.90 9.58
CA ALA A 721 18.68 -25.46 9.17
C ALA A 721 18.59 -24.33 8.16
N ALA A 722 19.49 -23.35 8.26
CA ALA A 722 19.40 -22.09 7.53
C ALA A 722 20.73 -21.63 6.92
N ASP A 723 20.63 -20.62 6.06
CA ASP A 723 21.79 -20.00 5.39
C ASP A 723 22.69 -19.17 6.33
N ASP A 724 22.27 -18.94 7.58
CA ASP A 724 23.11 -18.35 8.65
C ASP A 724 24.15 -19.32 9.24
N SER A 725 24.28 -20.52 8.66
CA SER A 725 25.12 -21.66 9.09
C SER A 725 24.73 -22.31 10.42
N THR A 726 23.56 -21.97 10.97
CA THR A 726 23.05 -22.52 12.23
C THR A 726 22.00 -23.60 12.00
N ILE A 727 21.86 -24.50 12.98
CA ILE A 727 20.78 -25.50 13.02
C ILE A 727 20.10 -25.41 14.38
N HIS A 728 18.80 -25.19 14.40
CA HIS A 728 17.99 -25.16 15.61
C HIS A 728 17.26 -26.50 15.79
N ILE A 729 17.51 -27.18 16.91
CA ILE A 729 16.85 -28.42 17.34
C ILE A 729 15.71 -28.09 18.30
N PHE A 730 14.59 -28.78 18.12
CA PHE A 730 13.38 -28.64 18.92
C PHE A 730 12.86 -30.00 19.37
N HIS A 731 12.25 -30.02 20.56
CA HIS A 731 11.35 -31.09 21.00
C HIS A 731 9.93 -30.80 20.51
N ALA A 732 9.20 -31.83 20.11
CA ALA A 732 7.80 -31.75 19.76
C ALA A 732 7.01 -32.93 20.33
N ALA A 733 6.32 -32.73 21.44
CA ALA A 733 5.38 -33.72 21.95
C ALA A 733 4.02 -33.53 21.27
N VAL A 734 3.67 -34.45 20.37
CA VAL A 734 2.33 -34.58 19.78
C VAL A 734 1.51 -35.54 20.65
N TYR A 735 0.26 -35.18 20.92
CA TYR A 735 -0.70 -35.96 21.68
C TYR A 735 -1.81 -36.41 20.74
N ASP A 736 -2.08 -37.72 20.68
CA ASP A 736 -3.00 -38.28 19.68
C ASP A 736 -4.43 -38.45 20.25
N ASP A 737 -4.55 -38.96 21.49
CA ASP A 737 -5.84 -39.28 22.12
C ASP A 737 -6.42 -38.14 22.99
N MET A 738 -5.66 -37.07 23.24
CA MET A 738 -6.12 -35.90 24.01
C MET A 738 -6.32 -34.70 23.09
N MET A 739 -7.40 -33.94 23.34
CA MET A 739 -7.65 -32.61 22.77
C MET A 739 -6.66 -31.57 23.34
N LYS A 740 -5.37 -31.76 23.08
CA LYS A 740 -4.25 -30.96 23.60
C LYS A 740 -3.25 -30.68 22.48
N ASN A 741 -3.06 -29.39 22.18
CA ASN A 741 -2.17 -28.95 21.11
C ASN A 741 -0.70 -29.38 21.32
N PRO A 742 0.09 -29.58 20.25
CA PRO A 742 1.49 -30.03 20.35
C PRO A 742 2.39 -29.10 21.18
N LEU A 743 3.14 -29.68 22.13
CA LEU A 743 4.10 -28.91 22.94
C LEU A 743 5.45 -28.80 22.22
N LEU A 744 5.79 -27.58 21.79
CA LEU A 744 7.00 -27.28 21.01
C LEU A 744 8.01 -26.48 21.87
N VAL A 745 9.18 -27.07 22.14
CA VAL A 745 10.24 -26.51 23.00
C VAL A 745 11.57 -26.40 22.24
N PRO A 746 12.25 -25.24 22.20
CA PRO A 746 13.60 -25.13 21.65
C PRO A 746 14.62 -25.81 22.56
N LEU A 747 15.49 -26.66 22.01
CA LEU A 747 16.50 -27.40 22.79
C LEU A 747 17.91 -26.83 22.64
N LYS A 748 18.37 -26.61 21.39
CA LYS A 748 19.76 -26.21 21.11
C LYS A 748 19.92 -25.50 19.77
N LYS A 749 20.67 -24.39 19.76
CA LYS A 749 21.32 -23.82 18.57
C LYS A 749 22.67 -24.54 18.38
N LEU A 750 22.81 -25.26 17.27
CA LEU A 750 24.07 -25.84 16.81
C LEU A 750 24.77 -24.84 15.87
N THR A 751 26.08 -24.68 16.06
CA THR A 751 26.92 -23.78 15.28
C THR A 751 28.23 -24.47 14.91
N GLY A 752 28.81 -24.11 13.76
CA GLY A 752 30.15 -24.57 13.37
C GLY A 752 30.37 -24.74 11.87
N HIS A 753 29.31 -24.88 11.07
CA HIS A 753 29.40 -24.73 9.61
C HIS A 753 29.89 -23.32 9.26
N LYS A 754 30.67 -23.18 8.18
CA LYS A 754 31.13 -21.86 7.72
C LYS A 754 30.18 -21.32 6.66
N THR A 755 29.81 -20.03 6.76
CA THR A 755 29.09 -19.34 5.69
C THR A 755 30.00 -19.12 4.47
N VAL A 756 29.48 -19.42 3.28
CA VAL A 756 30.18 -19.25 2.01
C VAL A 756 29.21 -18.62 1.00
N SER A 757 29.55 -17.43 0.50
CA SER A 757 28.73 -16.67 -0.46
C SER A 757 27.25 -16.53 -0.02
N ASN A 758 27.04 -16.16 1.26
CA ASN A 758 25.73 -16.04 1.91
C ASN A 758 24.87 -17.33 1.91
N LEU A 759 25.50 -18.49 1.78
CA LEU A 759 24.89 -19.81 2.00
C LEU A 759 25.50 -20.46 3.26
N GLY A 760 24.68 -21.25 3.96
CA GLY A 760 25.01 -21.87 5.24
C GLY A 760 24.83 -23.38 5.21
N VAL A 761 23.82 -23.90 5.90
CA VAL A 761 23.47 -25.33 5.89
C VAL A 761 22.38 -25.57 4.84
N LEU A 762 22.73 -26.29 3.77
CA LEU A 762 21.87 -26.44 2.58
C LEU A 762 20.83 -27.54 2.71
N ASP A 763 21.16 -28.63 3.41
CA ASP A 763 20.24 -29.71 3.77
C ASP A 763 20.69 -30.43 5.07
N ALA A 764 19.79 -31.21 5.66
CA ALA A 764 19.99 -31.94 6.91
C ALA A 764 19.09 -33.19 6.93
N ILE A 765 19.51 -34.25 7.64
CA ILE A 765 18.71 -35.46 7.83
C ILE A 765 19.02 -36.12 9.18
N TRP A 766 17.98 -36.58 9.87
CA TRP A 766 18.14 -37.36 11.10
C TRP A 766 18.56 -38.79 10.79
N HIS A 767 19.40 -39.36 11.64
CA HIS A 767 19.60 -40.81 11.70
C HIS A 767 18.26 -41.52 12.00
N PRO A 768 17.97 -42.72 11.46
CA PRO A 768 16.66 -43.35 11.61
C PRO A 768 16.30 -43.81 13.04
N ARG A 769 17.29 -44.00 13.93
CA ARG A 769 17.10 -44.59 15.27
C ARG A 769 17.57 -43.67 16.40
N GLU A 770 18.89 -43.51 16.53
CA GLU A 770 19.55 -42.61 17.49
C GLU A 770 19.27 -41.13 17.24
N ALA A 771 19.33 -40.34 18.31
CA ALA A 771 19.22 -38.87 18.32
C ALA A 771 20.42 -38.14 17.67
N TRP A 772 20.88 -38.61 16.52
CA TRP A 772 22.00 -38.05 15.75
C TRP A 772 21.48 -37.33 14.51
N LEU A 773 22.08 -36.19 14.19
CA LEU A 773 21.70 -35.37 13.05
C LEU A 773 22.87 -35.27 12.08
N PHE A 774 22.63 -35.47 10.79
CA PHE A 774 23.58 -35.18 9.73
C PHE A 774 23.20 -33.86 9.04
N SER A 775 24.19 -33.15 8.53
CA SER A 775 24.02 -31.83 7.91
C SER A 775 25.03 -31.59 6.79
N ALA A 776 24.62 -30.88 5.74
CA ALA A 776 25.43 -30.56 4.56
C ALA A 776 25.68 -29.05 4.46
N GLY A 777 26.94 -28.65 4.44
CA GLY A 777 27.37 -27.25 4.43
C GLY A 777 27.69 -26.71 3.03
N ALA A 778 27.50 -25.39 2.88
CA ALA A 778 28.06 -24.61 1.79
C ALA A 778 29.60 -24.58 1.82
N ASP A 779 30.21 -24.92 2.96
CA ASP A 779 31.66 -25.02 3.17
C ASP A 779 32.32 -26.30 2.62
N GLY A 780 31.56 -27.14 1.90
CA GLY A 780 32.05 -28.40 1.33
C GLY A 780 32.17 -29.54 2.34
N THR A 781 31.77 -29.34 3.60
CA THR A 781 31.74 -30.39 4.63
C THR A 781 30.34 -30.91 4.89
N ALA A 782 30.22 -32.21 5.14
CA ALA A 782 29.08 -32.75 5.85
C ALA A 782 29.48 -33.02 7.31
N ARG A 783 28.53 -32.95 8.24
CA ARG A 783 28.82 -33.07 9.69
C ARG A 783 27.76 -33.87 10.42
N MET A 784 28.20 -34.79 11.27
CA MET A 784 27.36 -35.48 12.26
C MET A 784 27.36 -34.70 13.57
N TRP A 785 26.18 -34.59 14.16
CA TRP A 785 25.95 -34.04 15.49
C TRP A 785 25.41 -35.14 16.40
N THR A 786 26.02 -35.30 17.57
CA THR A 786 25.62 -36.25 18.61
C THR A 786 25.29 -35.51 19.89
N SER A 787 24.73 -36.22 20.86
CA SER A 787 24.68 -35.81 22.27
C SER A 787 26.08 -35.51 22.86
#